data_AF-A0AAX2DZ98-F1
#
_entry.id   AF-A0AAX2DZ98-F1
#
_cell.length_a   1.000
_cell.length_b   1.000
_cell.length_c   1.000
_cell.angle_alpha   90.00
_cell.angle_beta   90.00
_cell.angle_gamma   90.00
#
_symmetry.space_group_name_H-M   'P 1'
#
loop_
_entity.id
_entity.type
_entity.pdbx_description
1 polymer ?
#
loop_
_entity_poly.entity_id
_entity_poly.type
_entity_poly.pdbx_seq_one_letter_code
_entity_poly.pdbx_strand_id
1 'polypeptide(L)'
;MPNPLAGLLRLILWIMLLLTSVASLGAAEPEPAPLSLATLMAMRQTLPPRPLRVAEVSASNEQPEPRGNDVLNQITNDYLEHISQFLELPIQRVPYPSVDSAIAGLTNGDIDLMPRATEYERKQPGFVYSQPYLDNEPIIVGRIADKDLSPDLAGKRVLVPAYYVQAETVGKAYPKAELIVINSIVEGLQRLSDGEADALIGDQLRTNFYMRSLANLKLQNKYVANLPAMGFSFAARGHEDNLVPLINAALKTVSRERKQEILQHWERSPWLFAPTDSFALNSAEDNWLKHLPSLNLIAHEIPNYLYRKDDGQWAGLAFNVLRSLADDYQLQLNIIDSQSPDIDRQRLERDEAQIALSLAPTPVRQKRLLFSDGFGTDYWAFITREGASSPSSLAALGGRRLAIAAGHPLQPLLQSRYPSIELVLTDHYSQSLHLVEQGMVDATLNSAADAQQLDNPRLRAGKQFQAQAEPLVFAVSAKHPELLSILNKLLYSLKTSDGNQHRISILARPATKGSLWAYLPSWVWQSAALVLVLVLLSFYWNWRLRIQIRQRRVAQNQLKDQLAFQFALLNGLPIPLYVRDLQGRLSTCNHAYEQFFGRSLDEMRGTTPQEQGIAPRALALDLEEQHQRLLDNRQSQFLDSVIEVDGQAHHIYQWLVPFYTALGKQQGLLGGWIDISVRKHLEHKLLEAQQQAVDASAAKSQFLATMSHELRTPLNAMVGLLELETSGASTPSQNLSIAQQSAQSMIDLIGNILDLDKVETGQMELVPSPTALDQLLANCLELFAAQAREKHLELKLRHRLPPERRYQVDALRLTQILHNLLSNALKFTNQGWVELSVQELDSGPRQSRLMFHVSDTGIGIAEDQQPQIFAPYQQAHAEIAHLHGGSGLGLSICKQLVELMGGSIRLASAAGQGCRVSFELTLPWQPDEDEPQHALQGATAVAGLNVLIVDDVSTNGLVLEQQLLRLGHRGTYVSNGKAALQAWEQGHFDVLVTDCNMPHMDGYALARNVRAAEQARGLPRIPIIGYTARALADEKQRCQAAGMDDLMIKPIVLERLREVLGKLKAPGLSSSSLNAPLTPPPAPAPDAEAAATFDLSYLEGFQNDPQLKERLLQELRRNLEQERELLSAPLPDTPEFLEQWVHRVSGLACTVDSPALMRACLDLQRATHEGEQALEAQRHAVLSVIERMLRDIERHA
;
A
#
# COMPACT_ATOMS: atom_id res chain seq x y z
N MET A 1 75.57 36.93 -20.94
CA MET A 1 75.50 36.42 -19.55
C MET A 1 74.85 37.47 -18.67
N PRO A 2 73.69 37.19 -18.06
CA PRO A 2 73.23 37.86 -16.85
C PRO A 2 73.34 36.94 -15.63
N ASN A 3 73.48 37.59 -14.47
CA ASN A 3 74.04 37.07 -13.22
C ASN A 3 73.08 36.11 -12.47
N PRO A 4 73.48 34.87 -12.11
CA PRO A 4 72.61 33.89 -11.44
C PRO A 4 72.17 34.29 -10.02
N LEU A 5 72.82 35.28 -9.41
CA LEU A 5 72.48 35.79 -8.08
C LEU A 5 71.19 36.63 -8.04
N ALA A 6 70.78 37.24 -9.16
CA ALA A 6 69.55 38.05 -9.20
C ALA A 6 68.27 37.19 -9.23
N GLY A 7 68.35 35.98 -9.78
CA GLY A 7 67.24 35.01 -9.79
C GLY A 7 66.99 34.41 -8.41
N LEU A 8 68.07 34.13 -7.67
CA LEU A 8 67.97 33.54 -6.33
C LEU A 8 67.38 34.52 -5.30
N LEU A 9 67.75 35.81 -5.40
CA LEU A 9 67.19 36.86 -4.55
C LEU A 9 65.70 37.11 -4.82
N ARG A 10 65.26 37.05 -6.10
CA ARG A 10 63.84 37.14 -6.45
C ARG A 10 63.05 35.91 -5.99
N LEU A 11 63.64 34.72 -6.06
CA LEU A 11 63.04 33.49 -5.56
C LEU A 11 62.90 33.53 -4.03
N ILE A 12 63.91 34.00 -3.30
CA ILE A 12 63.85 34.14 -1.84
C ILE A 12 62.85 35.22 -1.43
N LEU A 13 62.75 36.33 -2.15
CA LEU A 13 61.74 37.36 -1.88
C LEU A 13 60.32 36.86 -2.17
N TRP A 14 60.14 36.05 -3.22
CA TRP A 14 58.87 35.39 -3.54
C TRP A 14 58.51 34.32 -2.50
N ILE A 15 59.46 33.53 -2.05
CA ILE A 15 59.27 32.52 -1.00
C ILE A 15 58.97 33.17 0.34
N MET A 16 59.62 34.30 0.68
CA MET A 16 59.29 35.07 1.88
C MET A 16 57.92 35.75 1.79
N LEU A 17 57.52 36.29 0.63
CA LEU A 17 56.16 36.84 0.45
C LEU A 17 55.08 35.74 0.49
N LEU A 18 55.38 34.55 -0.03
CA LEU A 18 54.50 33.38 0.10
C LEU A 18 54.42 32.91 1.55
N LEU A 19 55.54 32.86 2.28
CA LEU A 19 55.57 32.45 3.69
C LEU A 19 54.90 33.47 4.63
N THR A 20 54.90 34.77 4.32
CA THR A 20 54.14 35.75 5.11
C THR A 20 52.66 35.80 4.76
N SER A 21 52.25 35.42 3.54
CA SER A 21 50.84 35.33 3.14
C SER A 21 50.13 34.03 3.59
N VAL A 22 50.88 32.98 3.93
CA VAL A 22 50.34 31.70 4.44
C VAL A 22 50.27 31.67 5.98
N ALA A 23 50.83 32.67 6.66
CA ALA A 23 50.87 32.73 8.13
C ALA A 23 49.68 33.47 8.80
N SER A 24 48.63 33.85 8.06
CA SER A 24 47.47 34.58 8.63
C SER A 24 46.10 33.90 8.48
N LEU A 25 46.05 32.60 8.14
CA LEU A 25 44.78 31.85 8.09
C LEU A 25 44.91 30.58 8.95
N GLY A 26 44.31 30.63 10.14
CA GLY A 26 44.03 29.46 10.96
C GLY A 26 45.07 29.12 12.02
N ALA A 27 45.53 30.09 12.82
CA ALA A 27 46.03 29.76 14.15
C ALA A 27 44.82 29.33 15.00
N ALA A 28 44.56 28.01 15.06
CA ALA A 28 43.75 27.46 16.13
C ALA A 28 44.48 27.77 17.45
N GLU A 29 43.81 28.50 18.35
CA GLU A 29 44.32 28.71 19.70
C GLU A 29 44.65 27.33 20.32
N PRO A 30 45.80 27.17 21.00
CA PRO A 30 46.10 25.93 21.70
C PRO A 30 44.99 25.65 22.71
N GLU A 31 44.37 24.46 22.64
CA GLU A 31 43.33 24.07 23.59
C GLU A 31 43.86 24.25 25.03
N PRO A 32 43.17 25.02 25.88
CA PRO A 32 43.55 25.14 27.28
C PRO A 32 43.40 23.76 27.96
N ALA A 33 44.35 23.44 28.84
CA ALA A 33 44.31 22.22 29.63
C ALA A 33 42.95 22.03 30.33
N PRO A 34 42.44 20.79 30.46
CA PRO A 34 41.13 20.55 31.06
C PRO A 34 41.05 21.17 32.46
N LEU A 35 40.07 22.06 32.66
CA LEU A 35 39.84 22.75 33.93
C LEU A 35 39.60 21.72 35.05
N SER A 36 40.26 21.89 36.20
CA SER A 36 40.06 21.03 37.35
C SER A 36 38.65 21.20 37.93
N LEU A 37 38.09 20.16 38.56
CA LEU A 37 36.78 20.21 39.21
C LEU A 37 36.68 21.36 40.23
N ALA A 38 37.77 21.62 40.96
CA ALA A 38 37.84 22.73 41.92
C ALA A 38 37.70 24.10 41.24
N THR A 39 38.29 24.25 40.04
CA THR A 39 38.19 25.48 39.23
C THR A 39 36.76 25.69 38.71
N LEU A 40 36.11 24.62 38.24
CA LEU A 40 34.73 24.67 37.77
C LEU A 40 33.75 25.03 38.91
N MET A 41 33.94 24.45 40.09
CA MET A 41 33.14 24.80 41.28
C MET A 41 33.31 26.25 41.71
N ALA A 42 34.55 26.77 41.69
CA ALA A 42 34.82 28.18 41.98
C ALA A 42 34.17 29.12 40.95
N MET A 43 34.25 28.78 39.66
CA MET A 43 33.57 29.53 38.60
C MET A 43 32.05 29.53 38.77
N ARG A 44 31.44 28.38 39.10
CA ARG A 44 29.99 28.28 39.33
C ARG A 44 29.53 29.15 40.50
N GLN A 45 30.32 29.26 41.56
CA GLN A 45 29.99 30.12 42.72
C GLN A 45 29.97 31.63 42.40
N THR A 46 30.57 32.04 41.28
CA THR A 46 30.54 33.44 40.83
C THR A 46 29.29 33.81 40.04
N LEU A 47 28.49 32.82 39.62
CA LEU A 47 27.25 33.07 38.89
C LEU A 47 26.14 33.56 39.86
N PRO A 48 25.34 34.57 39.46
CA PRO A 48 24.25 35.04 40.28
C PRO A 48 23.18 33.94 40.47
N PRO A 49 22.55 33.80 41.65
CA PRO A 49 21.54 32.78 41.95
C PRO A 49 20.17 33.19 41.37
N ARG A 50 20.14 33.48 40.07
CA ARG A 50 18.95 33.88 39.30
C ARG A 50 18.81 32.97 38.08
N PRO A 51 17.60 32.81 37.53
CA PRO A 51 17.43 32.02 36.32
C PRO A 51 18.28 32.57 35.17
N LEU A 52 18.80 31.67 34.35
CA LEU A 52 19.50 32.02 33.12
C LEU A 52 18.48 32.50 32.09
N ARG A 53 18.51 33.78 31.72
CA ARG A 53 17.58 34.35 30.74
C ARG A 53 18.07 34.02 29.34
N VAL A 54 17.33 33.19 28.63
CA VAL A 54 17.67 32.70 27.28
C VAL A 54 16.72 33.33 26.26
N ALA A 55 17.26 33.87 25.16
CA ALA A 55 16.45 34.38 24.06
C ALA A 55 15.64 33.27 23.39
N GLU A 56 14.37 33.52 23.11
CA GLU A 56 13.54 32.69 22.24
C GLU A 56 13.05 33.57 21.09
N VAL A 57 13.65 33.41 19.91
CA VAL A 57 13.24 34.17 18.73
C VAL A 57 12.01 33.49 18.15
N SER A 58 10.85 34.12 18.29
CA SER A 58 9.59 33.65 17.73
C SER A 58 9.18 34.58 16.59
N ALA A 59 8.96 34.03 15.40
CA ALA A 59 8.36 34.80 14.32
C ALA A 59 7.03 35.38 14.81
N SER A 60 6.79 36.68 14.58
CA SER A 60 5.56 37.38 14.95
C SER A 60 4.31 36.51 14.76
N ASN A 61 3.36 36.56 15.71
CA ASN A 61 2.07 35.82 15.78
C ASN A 61 1.24 35.71 14.47
N GLU A 62 1.65 36.37 13.39
CA GLU A 62 1.02 36.38 12.07
C GLU A 62 1.44 35.21 11.17
N GLN A 63 2.54 34.48 11.46
CA GLN A 63 2.93 33.30 10.68
C GLN A 63 3.41 32.15 11.58
N PRO A 64 2.90 30.91 11.40
CA PRO A 64 3.36 29.76 12.15
C PRO A 64 4.85 29.49 11.87
N GLU A 65 5.63 29.22 12.91
CA GLU A 65 7.03 28.86 12.73
C GLU A 65 7.15 27.63 11.82
N PRO A 66 8.03 27.67 10.80
CA PRO A 66 8.19 26.52 9.94
C PRO A 66 8.88 25.39 10.71
N ARG A 67 8.35 24.16 10.60
CA ARG A 67 8.73 22.97 11.39
C ARG A 67 10.24 22.71 11.53
N GLY A 68 11.07 23.12 10.58
CA GLY A 68 12.52 22.93 10.68
C GLY A 68 13.17 23.81 11.76
N ASN A 69 12.57 24.97 12.07
CA ASN A 69 12.97 25.78 13.21
C ASN A 69 12.51 25.15 14.54
N ASP A 70 11.32 24.53 14.58
CA ASP A 70 10.83 23.83 15.78
C ASP A 70 11.75 22.70 16.19
N VAL A 71 12.18 21.87 15.22
CA VAL A 71 13.12 20.77 15.46
C VAL A 71 14.45 21.29 16.00
N LEU A 72 14.99 22.36 15.41
CA LEU A 72 16.22 22.97 15.91
C LEU A 72 16.03 23.58 17.31
N ASN A 73 14.88 24.18 17.60
CA ASN A 73 14.55 24.71 18.92
C ASN A 73 14.46 23.58 19.95
N GLN A 74 13.89 22.44 19.60
CA GLN A 74 13.81 21.26 20.46
C GLN A 74 15.18 20.66 20.76
N ILE A 75 16.04 20.46 19.74
CA ILE A 75 17.43 20.03 19.96
C ILE A 75 18.16 21.02 20.88
N THR A 76 18.01 22.32 20.61
CA THR A 76 18.59 23.38 21.45
C THR A 76 18.11 23.28 22.90
N ASN A 77 16.83 22.95 23.12
CA ASN A 77 16.25 22.78 24.45
C ASN A 77 16.86 21.59 25.19
N ASP A 78 17.12 20.46 24.53
CA ASP A 78 17.76 19.31 25.16
C ASP A 78 19.18 19.65 25.67
N TYR A 79 19.93 20.43 24.90
CA TYR A 79 21.25 20.92 25.33
C TYR A 79 21.14 21.96 26.45
N LEU A 80 20.15 22.84 26.39
CA LEU A 80 19.88 23.83 27.44
C LEU A 80 19.48 23.15 28.75
N GLU A 81 18.66 22.09 28.73
CA GLU A 81 18.33 21.30 29.92
C GLU A 81 19.58 20.67 30.54
N HIS A 82 20.47 20.10 29.72
CA HIS A 82 21.73 19.53 30.20
C HIS A 82 22.62 20.61 30.83
N ILE A 83 22.69 21.79 30.21
CA ILE A 83 23.42 22.96 30.76
C ILE A 83 22.79 23.41 32.08
N SER A 84 21.45 23.49 32.16
CA SER A 84 20.72 23.89 33.36
C SER A 84 20.98 22.94 34.52
N GLN A 85 20.97 21.62 34.27
CA GLN A 85 21.28 20.59 35.26
C GLN A 85 22.73 20.67 35.72
N PHE A 86 23.67 20.89 34.80
CA PHE A 86 25.10 21.00 35.12
C PHE A 86 25.43 22.26 35.93
N LEU A 87 24.77 23.38 35.62
CA LEU A 87 24.98 24.66 36.32
C LEU A 87 24.13 24.80 37.59
N GLU A 88 23.11 23.94 37.76
CA GLU A 88 22.06 24.03 38.78
C GLU A 88 21.38 25.42 38.75
N LEU A 89 21.10 25.93 37.55
CA LEU A 89 20.41 27.21 37.34
C LEU A 89 19.17 26.98 36.48
N PRO A 90 17.98 27.40 36.90
CA PRO A 90 16.77 27.28 36.09
C PRO A 90 16.85 28.19 34.85
N ILE A 91 16.20 27.80 33.77
CA ILE A 91 16.15 28.60 32.53
C ILE A 91 14.87 29.42 32.50
N GLN A 92 14.99 30.70 32.16
CA GLN A 92 13.88 31.60 31.86
C GLN A 92 13.94 31.99 30.38
N ARG A 93 12.92 31.66 29.60
CA ARG A 93 12.84 32.06 28.19
C ARG A 93 12.29 33.47 28.06
N VAL A 94 12.90 34.28 27.19
CA VAL A 94 12.49 35.66 26.91
C VAL A 94 12.19 35.77 25.41
N PRO A 95 10.93 35.98 25.01
CA PRO A 95 10.54 36.00 23.60
C PRO A 95 11.00 37.29 22.92
N TYR A 96 11.53 37.17 21.70
CA TYR A 96 11.92 38.27 20.83
C TYR A 96 11.32 38.10 19.42
N PRO A 97 10.83 39.18 18.78
CA PRO A 97 10.22 39.11 17.45
C PRO A 97 11.21 38.91 16.30
N SER A 98 12.51 39.16 16.52
CA SER A 98 13.56 39.00 15.51
C SER A 98 14.93 38.73 16.13
N VAL A 99 15.83 38.16 15.34
CA VAL A 99 17.23 37.93 15.71
C VAL A 99 17.91 39.26 16.10
N ASP A 100 17.66 40.34 15.34
CA ASP A 100 18.26 41.66 15.63
C ASP A 100 17.77 42.23 16.97
N SER A 101 16.49 42.03 17.32
CA SER A 101 15.96 42.43 18.63
C SER A 101 16.53 41.59 19.77
N ALA A 102 16.79 40.30 19.54
CA ALA A 102 17.45 39.42 20.51
C ALA A 102 18.93 39.81 20.70
N ILE A 103 19.65 40.16 19.61
CA ILE A 103 21.00 40.73 19.69
C ILE A 103 20.99 42.00 20.53
N ALA A 104 20.06 42.92 20.29
CA ALA A 104 19.94 44.14 21.08
C ALA A 104 19.64 43.84 22.57
N GLY A 105 18.75 42.87 22.84
CA GLY A 105 18.47 42.38 24.19
C GLY A 105 19.69 41.77 24.87
N LEU A 106 20.52 41.01 24.13
CA LEU A 106 21.79 40.49 24.63
C LEU A 106 22.77 41.62 24.88
N THR A 107 22.90 42.62 24.00
CA THR A 107 23.78 43.78 24.22
C THR A 107 23.36 44.60 25.46
N ASN A 108 22.07 44.84 25.63
CA ASN A 108 21.51 45.62 26.75
C ASN A 108 21.52 44.86 28.08
N GLY A 109 21.65 43.52 28.06
CA GLY A 109 21.61 42.69 29.25
C GLY A 109 20.22 42.27 29.71
N ASP A 110 19.24 42.35 28.82
CA ASP A 110 17.88 41.88 29.05
C ASP A 110 17.82 40.35 29.04
N ILE A 111 18.77 39.71 28.34
CA ILE A 111 19.04 38.27 28.35
C ILE A 111 20.51 37.99 28.67
N ASP A 112 20.79 36.78 29.15
CA ASP A 112 22.13 36.31 29.52
C ASP A 112 22.73 35.41 28.42
N LEU A 113 21.89 34.66 27.70
CA LEU A 113 22.32 33.72 26.67
C LEU A 113 21.44 33.84 25.41
N MET A 114 22.09 33.87 24.25
CA MET A 114 21.41 33.75 22.96
C MET A 114 21.71 32.36 22.37
N PRO A 115 20.68 31.53 22.13
CA PRO A 115 20.86 30.26 21.46
C PRO A 115 21.04 30.44 19.94
N ARG A 116 21.57 29.40 19.27
CA ARG A 116 21.67 29.31 17.80
C ARG A 116 22.57 30.38 17.16
N ALA A 117 23.62 30.81 17.85
CA ALA A 117 24.60 31.73 17.28
C ALA A 117 25.36 31.06 16.11
N THR A 118 25.31 31.71 14.95
CA THR A 118 25.95 31.34 13.69
C THR A 118 27.07 32.32 13.33
N GLU A 119 27.53 32.33 12.08
CA GLU A 119 28.49 33.34 11.62
C GLU A 119 27.92 34.76 11.68
N TYR A 120 26.60 34.92 11.51
CA TYR A 120 25.94 36.23 11.55
C TYR A 120 26.16 36.95 12.89
N GLU A 121 25.93 36.26 14.00
CA GLU A 121 26.11 36.78 15.35
C GLU A 121 27.60 36.98 15.68
N ARG A 122 28.47 36.06 15.26
CA ARG A 122 29.92 36.05 15.57
C ARG A 122 30.70 37.31 15.20
N LYS A 123 30.19 38.11 14.27
CA LYS A 123 30.80 39.39 13.90
C LYS A 123 30.35 40.57 14.77
N GLN A 124 29.40 40.38 15.69
CA GLN A 124 29.01 41.41 16.64
C GLN A 124 30.12 41.62 17.69
N PRO A 125 30.62 42.85 17.88
CA PRO A 125 31.67 43.13 18.85
C PRO A 125 31.15 42.98 20.28
N GLY A 126 31.94 42.34 21.15
CA GLY A 126 31.64 42.24 22.58
C GLY A 126 30.86 41.00 23.03
N PHE A 127 30.67 40.01 22.16
CA PHE A 127 30.10 38.70 22.51
C PHE A 127 31.18 37.60 22.54
N VAL A 128 30.94 36.58 23.36
CA VAL A 128 31.77 35.38 23.50
C VAL A 128 30.91 34.15 23.20
N TYR A 129 31.50 33.15 22.54
CA TYR A 129 30.78 32.01 21.98
C TYR A 129 31.23 30.70 22.59
N SER A 130 30.28 29.80 22.85
CA SER A 130 30.59 28.42 23.20
C SER A 130 31.18 27.65 22.02
N GLN A 131 31.81 26.52 22.31
CA GLN A 131 32.00 25.45 21.34
C GLN A 131 30.63 25.08 20.72
N PRO A 132 30.57 24.71 19.43
CA PRO A 132 29.33 24.33 18.80
C PRO A 132 28.72 23.14 19.54
N TYR A 133 27.45 23.25 19.93
CA TYR A 133 26.72 22.14 20.53
C TYR A 133 26.18 21.19 19.46
N LEU A 134 25.96 21.71 18.25
CA LEU A 134 25.50 21.00 17.07
C LEU A 134 26.33 21.43 15.86
N ASP A 135 27.08 20.48 15.29
CA ASP A 135 27.86 20.71 14.07
C ASP A 135 26.91 20.92 12.89
N ASN A 136 27.24 21.86 12.01
CA ASN A 136 26.42 22.17 10.84
C ASN A 136 27.29 22.77 9.73
N GLU A 137 27.15 22.24 8.52
CA GLU A 137 27.90 22.69 7.35
C GLU A 137 27.01 23.53 6.42
N PRO A 138 27.59 24.55 5.75
CA PRO A 138 26.89 25.26 4.70
C PRO A 138 26.89 24.41 3.42
N ILE A 139 25.71 24.22 2.82
CA ILE A 139 25.53 23.40 1.61
C ILE A 139 25.01 24.24 0.44
N ILE A 140 25.34 23.82 -0.78
CA ILE A 140 24.84 24.38 -2.04
C ILE A 140 23.78 23.43 -2.60
N VAL A 141 22.54 23.89 -2.64
CA VAL A 141 21.42 23.18 -3.25
C VAL A 141 21.22 23.67 -4.68
N GLY A 142 20.94 22.74 -5.58
CA GLY A 142 20.55 23.01 -6.97
C GLY A 142 19.44 22.07 -7.43
N ARG A 143 18.88 22.31 -8.63
CA ARG A 143 17.89 21.39 -9.21
C ARG A 143 18.55 20.07 -9.63
N ILE A 144 17.80 18.97 -9.58
CA ILE A 144 18.26 17.65 -10.04
C ILE A 144 18.64 17.70 -11.54
N ALA A 145 17.90 18.46 -12.34
CA ALA A 145 18.15 18.62 -13.78
C ALA A 145 19.48 19.34 -14.10
N ASP A 146 20.00 20.16 -13.17
CA ASP A 146 21.19 20.97 -13.40
C ASP A 146 22.46 20.14 -13.13
N LYS A 147 22.93 19.42 -14.16
CA LYS A 147 24.14 18.60 -14.08
C LYS A 147 25.45 19.41 -14.09
N ASP A 148 25.40 20.64 -14.59
CA ASP A 148 26.58 21.48 -14.86
C ASP A 148 26.70 22.70 -13.89
N LEU A 149 26.20 22.60 -12.66
CA LEU A 149 26.37 23.67 -11.68
C LEU A 149 27.84 23.75 -11.25
N SER A 150 28.57 24.80 -11.66
CA SER A 150 29.98 24.95 -11.28
C SER A 150 30.13 25.22 -9.77
N PRO A 151 31.11 24.60 -9.08
CA PRO A 151 31.38 24.86 -7.67
C PRO A 151 31.73 26.32 -7.34
N ASP A 152 32.22 27.10 -8.32
CA ASP A 152 32.54 28.52 -8.15
C ASP A 152 31.33 29.47 -8.35
N LEU A 153 30.18 28.91 -8.74
CA LEU A 153 28.90 29.60 -8.97
C LEU A 153 29.02 30.86 -9.87
N ALA A 154 29.99 30.88 -10.79
CA ALA A 154 30.26 32.05 -11.61
C ALA A 154 29.08 32.38 -12.55
N GLY A 155 28.59 33.62 -12.50
CA GLY A 155 27.47 34.10 -13.30
C GLY A 155 26.11 33.50 -12.95
N LYS A 156 26.01 32.84 -11.78
CA LYS A 156 24.78 32.20 -11.30
C LYS A 156 24.07 33.09 -10.27
N ARG A 157 22.73 33.02 -10.25
CA ARG A 157 21.90 33.64 -9.21
C ARG A 157 21.84 32.74 -8.00
N VAL A 158 22.37 33.19 -6.87
CA VAL A 158 22.55 32.40 -5.66
C VAL A 158 21.73 32.99 -4.52
N LEU A 159 20.81 32.21 -3.99
CA LEU A 159 19.98 32.58 -2.85
C LEU A 159 20.76 32.37 -1.55
N VAL A 160 20.72 33.34 -0.64
CA VAL A 160 21.45 33.31 0.65
C VAL A 160 20.53 33.77 1.79
N PRO A 161 20.32 32.95 2.83
CA PRO A 161 19.53 33.33 4.01
C PRO A 161 20.16 34.49 4.79
N ALA A 162 19.38 35.53 5.07
CA ALA A 162 19.81 36.76 5.75
C ALA A 162 20.46 36.51 7.12
N TYR A 163 19.91 35.55 7.89
CA TYR A 163 20.28 35.27 9.28
C TYR A 163 21.06 33.95 9.44
N TYR A 164 21.94 33.63 8.47
CA TYR A 164 22.80 32.45 8.55
C TYR A 164 24.27 32.80 8.25
N VAL A 165 24.52 33.36 7.08
CA VAL A 165 25.84 33.85 6.66
C VAL A 165 25.67 35.23 6.05
N GLN A 166 26.55 36.17 6.41
CA GLN A 166 26.48 37.51 5.85
C GLN A 166 26.77 37.50 4.34
N ALA A 167 26.00 38.26 3.58
CA ALA A 167 26.18 38.40 2.13
C ALA A 167 27.61 38.82 1.75
N GLU A 168 28.29 39.60 2.59
CA GLU A 168 29.69 39.99 2.38
C GLU A 168 30.67 38.82 2.48
N THR A 169 30.45 37.85 3.39
CA THR A 169 31.29 36.65 3.49
C THR A 169 31.06 35.78 2.25
N VAL A 170 29.81 35.59 1.86
CA VAL A 170 29.47 34.83 0.65
C VAL A 170 30.04 35.49 -0.60
N GLY A 171 29.98 36.82 -0.71
CA GLY A 171 30.54 37.58 -1.83
C GLY A 171 32.06 37.51 -1.92
N LYS A 172 32.77 37.32 -0.80
CA LYS A 172 34.23 37.06 -0.82
C LYS A 172 34.56 35.65 -1.29
N ALA A 173 33.75 34.65 -0.90
CA ALA A 173 33.93 33.27 -1.32
C ALA A 173 33.52 33.04 -2.78
N TYR A 174 32.47 33.74 -3.24
CA TYR A 174 31.88 33.61 -4.58
C TYR A 174 31.73 34.98 -5.26
N PRO A 175 32.85 35.65 -5.64
CA PRO A 175 32.83 37.02 -6.15
C PRO A 175 32.18 37.19 -7.53
N LYS A 176 31.94 36.08 -8.24
CA LYS A 176 31.33 36.05 -9.57
C LYS A 176 29.84 35.67 -9.54
N ALA A 177 29.29 35.33 -8.37
CA ALA A 177 27.89 34.98 -8.20
C ALA A 177 27.03 36.24 -7.99
N GLU A 178 25.81 36.23 -8.48
CA GLU A 178 24.80 37.25 -8.19
C GLU A 178 24.02 36.81 -6.94
N LEU A 179 24.23 37.50 -5.81
CA LEU A 179 23.64 37.12 -4.53
C LEU A 179 22.25 37.73 -4.35
N ILE A 180 21.28 36.89 -3.98
CA ILE A 180 19.90 37.29 -3.66
C ILE A 180 19.63 36.89 -2.20
N VAL A 181 19.40 37.88 -1.35
CA VAL A 181 19.12 37.65 0.07
C VAL A 181 17.67 37.21 0.27
N ILE A 182 17.47 36.15 1.05
CA ILE A 182 16.15 35.60 1.39
C ILE A 182 15.93 35.60 2.90
N ASN A 183 14.67 35.73 3.32
CA ASN A 183 14.31 35.72 4.74
C ASN A 183 13.90 34.31 5.23
N SER A 184 13.53 33.41 4.32
CA SER A 184 13.10 32.05 4.63
C SER A 184 13.76 31.03 3.71
N ILE A 185 14.31 29.95 4.28
CA ILE A 185 14.87 28.82 3.51
C ILE A 185 13.79 28.15 2.66
N VAL A 186 12.55 28.10 3.15
CA VAL A 186 11.40 27.52 2.42
C VAL A 186 11.11 28.33 1.16
N GLU A 187 11.07 29.67 1.28
CA GLU A 187 10.93 30.57 0.15
C GLU A 187 12.10 30.38 -0.84
N GLY A 188 13.32 30.26 -0.32
CA GLY A 188 14.51 30.02 -1.14
C GLY A 188 14.45 28.71 -1.94
N LEU A 189 14.00 27.62 -1.32
CA LEU A 189 13.85 26.32 -2.00
C LEU A 189 12.76 26.37 -3.07
N GLN A 190 11.63 27.03 -2.81
CA GLN A 190 10.57 27.21 -3.82
C GLN A 190 11.08 28.01 -5.03
N ARG A 191 11.68 29.17 -4.80
CA ARG A 191 12.24 30.02 -5.86
C ARG A 191 13.35 29.33 -6.66
N LEU A 192 14.14 28.47 -6.01
CA LEU A 192 15.13 27.62 -6.69
C LEU A 192 14.46 26.55 -7.58
N SER A 193 13.37 25.94 -7.11
CA SER A 193 12.60 24.96 -7.89
C SER A 193 11.93 25.60 -9.10
N ASP A 194 11.36 26.79 -8.93
CA ASP A 194 10.64 27.56 -9.95
C ASP A 194 11.55 28.16 -11.04
N GLY A 195 12.87 28.10 -10.85
CA GLY A 195 13.85 28.61 -11.82
C GLY A 195 14.21 30.09 -11.66
N GLU A 196 13.77 30.74 -10.58
CA GLU A 196 14.10 32.14 -10.27
C GLU A 196 15.54 32.34 -9.80
N ALA A 197 16.19 31.27 -9.34
CA ALA A 197 17.60 31.25 -8.99
C ALA A 197 18.26 29.96 -9.49
N ASP A 198 19.58 29.89 -9.49
CA ASP A 198 20.36 28.75 -9.95
C ASP A 198 20.87 27.87 -8.81
N ALA A 199 21.11 28.48 -7.64
CA ALA A 199 21.55 27.76 -6.44
C ALA A 199 21.03 28.43 -5.16
N LEU A 200 20.98 27.67 -4.08
CA LEU A 200 20.71 28.14 -2.72
C LEU A 200 21.86 27.72 -1.81
N ILE A 201 22.42 28.64 -1.03
CA ILE A 201 23.36 28.34 0.05
C ILE A 201 22.59 28.33 1.36
N GLY A 202 22.50 27.19 2.04
CA GLY A 202 21.74 27.06 3.28
C GLY A 202 22.47 26.22 4.33
N ASP A 203 21.97 26.20 5.57
CA ASP A 203 22.46 25.28 6.58
C ASP A 203 22.01 23.85 6.29
N GLN A 204 22.90 22.88 6.44
CA GLN A 204 22.63 21.48 6.13
C GLN A 204 21.40 20.93 6.88
N LEU A 205 21.24 21.25 8.16
CA LEU A 205 20.16 20.71 9.00
C LEU A 205 18.78 21.13 8.49
N ARG A 206 18.48 22.43 8.47
CA ARG A 206 17.14 22.91 8.08
C ARG A 206 16.91 22.73 6.60
N THR A 207 17.93 22.91 5.76
CA THR A 207 17.78 22.78 4.31
C THR A 207 17.47 21.34 3.92
N ASN A 208 18.15 20.34 4.49
CA ASN A 208 17.82 18.93 4.23
C ASN A 208 16.43 18.56 4.78
N PHE A 209 16.06 19.07 5.95
CA PHE A 209 14.71 18.86 6.49
C PHE A 209 13.63 19.37 5.55
N TYR A 210 13.77 20.61 5.04
CA TYR A 210 12.80 21.19 4.13
C TYR A 210 12.82 20.52 2.76
N MET A 211 13.99 20.17 2.21
CA MET A 211 14.06 19.44 0.93
C MET A 211 13.37 18.07 1.00
N ARG A 212 13.44 17.37 2.13
CA ARG A 212 12.70 16.10 2.34
C ARG A 212 11.20 16.33 2.51
N SER A 213 10.83 17.32 3.33
CA SER A 213 9.42 17.69 3.55
C SER A 213 8.75 18.19 2.26
N LEU A 214 9.55 18.73 1.34
CA LEU A 214 9.15 19.26 0.04
C LEU A 214 9.80 18.45 -1.10
N ALA A 215 9.79 17.10 -1.00
CA ALA A 215 10.44 16.20 -1.96
C ALA A 215 10.01 16.42 -3.43
N ASN A 216 8.83 16.99 -3.65
CA ASN A 216 8.29 17.29 -4.98
C ASN A 216 9.05 18.41 -5.71
N LEU A 217 9.86 19.21 -5.02
CA LEU A 217 10.59 20.34 -5.61
C LEU A 217 11.76 19.92 -6.53
N LYS A 218 12.08 18.62 -6.63
CA LYS A 218 13.14 18.07 -7.49
C LYS A 218 14.49 18.78 -7.30
N LEU A 219 14.83 19.06 -6.04
CA LEU A 219 16.09 19.67 -5.63
C LEU A 219 17.03 18.62 -5.04
N GLN A 220 18.33 18.89 -5.07
CA GLN A 220 19.34 18.06 -4.45
C GLN A 220 20.49 18.90 -3.92
N ASN A 221 21.21 18.37 -2.94
CA ASN A 221 22.51 18.90 -2.59
C ASN A 221 23.47 18.71 -3.79
N LYS A 222 24.34 19.70 -4.01
CA LYS A 222 25.35 19.67 -5.08
C LYS A 222 26.74 19.64 -4.48
N TYR A 223 27.01 20.52 -3.50
CA TYR A 223 28.34 20.70 -2.93
C TYR A 223 28.24 21.19 -1.47
N VAL A 224 29.26 20.92 -0.67
CA VAL A 224 29.54 21.71 0.53
C VAL A 224 30.04 23.08 0.07
N ALA A 225 29.46 24.15 0.61
CA ALA A 225 29.90 25.50 0.26
C ALA A 225 31.31 25.74 0.81
N ASN A 226 32.16 26.41 0.02
CA ASN A 226 33.45 26.94 0.43
C ASN A 226 33.30 28.14 1.40
N LEU A 227 32.64 27.88 2.52
CA LEU A 227 32.37 28.78 3.63
C LEU A 227 32.83 28.07 4.91
N PRO A 228 33.22 28.81 5.97
CA PRO A 228 33.65 28.18 7.21
C PRO A 228 32.53 27.31 7.79
N ALA A 229 32.83 26.03 8.03
CA ALA A 229 31.92 25.10 8.70
C ALA A 229 31.74 25.53 10.15
N MET A 230 30.62 26.20 10.44
CA MET A 230 30.31 26.74 11.75
C MET A 230 28.99 26.15 12.21
N GLY A 231 29.09 25.28 13.22
CA GLY A 231 27.93 24.73 13.94
C GLY A 231 27.16 25.79 14.73
N PHE A 232 26.05 25.38 15.32
CA PHE A 232 25.27 26.24 16.20
C PHE A 232 25.93 26.31 17.58
N SER A 233 26.19 27.53 18.05
CA SER A 233 26.79 27.83 19.36
C SER A 233 25.82 28.60 20.26
N PHE A 234 26.16 28.72 21.54
CA PHE A 234 25.56 29.71 22.43
C PHE A 234 26.41 30.98 22.45
N ALA A 235 25.78 32.15 22.44
CA ALA A 235 26.43 33.44 22.59
C ALA A 235 26.07 34.08 23.93
N ALA A 236 27.07 34.64 24.60
CA ALA A 236 26.93 35.42 25.81
C ALA A 236 27.69 36.75 25.69
N ARG A 237 27.47 37.66 26.62
CA ARG A 237 28.21 38.94 26.66
C ARG A 237 29.64 38.75 27.14
N GLY A 238 30.56 39.53 26.59
CA GLY A 238 31.99 39.42 26.86
C GLY A 238 32.47 39.83 28.25
N HIS A 239 31.60 40.31 29.14
CA HIS A 239 31.91 40.54 30.55
C HIS A 239 31.46 39.39 31.47
N GLU A 240 30.84 38.35 30.91
CA GLU A 240 30.43 37.15 31.65
C GLU A 240 31.49 36.04 31.50
N ASP A 241 32.72 36.36 31.97
CA ASP A 241 33.94 35.56 31.74
C ASP A 241 33.82 34.08 32.14
N ASN A 242 32.94 33.76 33.09
CA ASN A 242 32.78 32.41 33.62
C ASN A 242 31.62 31.61 32.99
N LEU A 243 30.65 32.26 32.33
CA LEU A 243 29.47 31.57 31.82
C LEU A 243 29.81 30.65 30.64
N VAL A 244 30.52 31.16 29.62
CA VAL A 244 30.89 30.38 28.43
C VAL A 244 31.84 29.22 28.74
N PRO A 245 32.90 29.38 29.57
CA PRO A 245 33.73 28.24 29.99
C PRO A 245 32.94 27.15 30.71
N LEU A 246 31.97 27.52 31.56
CA LEU A 246 31.10 26.57 32.24
C LEU A 246 30.15 25.86 31.28
N ILE A 247 29.59 26.56 30.29
CA ILE A 247 28.80 25.96 29.21
C ILE A 247 29.66 24.98 28.40
N ASN A 248 30.89 25.34 28.04
CA ASN A 248 31.81 24.45 27.33
C ASN A 248 32.14 23.20 28.15
N ALA A 249 32.31 23.34 29.46
CA ALA A 249 32.50 22.20 30.37
C ALA A 249 31.24 21.30 30.37
N ALA A 250 30.05 21.88 30.46
CA ALA A 250 28.78 21.15 30.37
C ALA A 250 28.66 20.39 29.04
N LEU A 251 28.93 21.04 27.91
CA LEU A 251 28.89 20.43 26.57
C LEU A 251 29.89 19.27 26.41
N LYS A 252 31.04 19.33 27.07
CA LYS A 252 32.03 18.23 27.09
C LYS A 252 31.56 17.01 27.90
N THR A 253 30.65 17.18 28.86
CA THR A 253 30.10 16.06 29.64
C THR A 253 29.01 15.27 28.90
N VAL A 254 28.42 15.83 27.84
CA VAL A 254 27.44 15.11 27.02
C VAL A 254 28.15 13.97 26.28
N SER A 255 27.84 12.72 26.65
CA SER A 255 28.45 11.53 26.05
C SER A 255 28.12 11.43 24.55
N ARG A 256 28.95 10.72 23.78
CA ARG A 256 28.66 10.46 22.36
C ARG A 256 27.32 9.74 22.18
N GLU A 257 27.02 8.79 23.06
CA GLU A 257 25.74 8.08 23.11
C GLU A 257 24.58 9.04 23.37
N ARG A 258 24.72 9.99 24.31
CA ARG A 258 23.66 10.97 24.59
C ARG A 258 23.48 11.98 23.46
N LYS A 259 24.56 12.42 22.81
CA LYS A 259 24.46 13.26 21.60
C LYS A 259 23.75 12.52 20.47
N GLN A 260 24.08 11.24 20.29
CA GLN A 260 23.33 10.37 19.39
C GLN A 260 21.89 10.31 19.85
N GLU A 261 21.58 9.97 21.11
CA GLU A 261 20.22 9.88 21.65
C GLU A 261 19.40 11.15 21.46
N ILE A 262 19.98 12.34 21.63
CA ILE A 262 19.29 13.62 21.37
C ILE A 262 18.94 13.70 19.89
N LEU A 263 19.89 13.41 19.00
CA LEU A 263 19.60 13.28 17.57
C LEU A 263 18.63 12.11 17.27
N GLN A 264 18.62 11.08 18.15
CA GLN A 264 17.85 9.86 17.99
C GLN A 264 16.40 10.01 18.44
N HIS A 265 16.17 10.82 19.45
CA HIS A 265 14.86 11.04 20.05
C HIS A 265 13.91 11.68 19.05
N TRP A 266 14.48 12.51 18.18
CA TRP A 266 13.81 13.16 17.07
C TRP A 266 13.77 12.28 15.79
N GLU A 267 14.08 10.97 15.88
CA GLU A 267 14.05 9.94 14.79
C GLU A 267 12.71 9.28 14.52
N ARG A 268 11.72 9.38 15.42
CA ARG A 268 10.41 8.73 15.20
C ARG A 268 9.61 9.39 14.07
N SER A 269 10.16 10.43 13.46
CA SER A 269 9.87 10.93 12.10
C SER A 269 11.11 10.67 11.23
N PRO A 270 10.98 10.26 9.95
CA PRO A 270 12.08 9.73 9.13
C PRO A 270 13.27 10.70 9.04
N TRP A 271 14.26 10.45 9.90
CA TRP A 271 15.61 11.00 10.01
C TRP A 271 15.97 12.32 9.32
N LEU A 272 16.39 13.30 10.12
CA LEU A 272 16.84 14.63 9.74
C LEU A 272 18.29 14.79 9.27
N PHE A 273 19.07 13.70 9.16
CA PHE A 273 20.44 13.78 8.65
C PHE A 273 20.73 12.62 7.70
N ALA A 274 20.29 12.77 6.45
CA ALA A 274 21.19 12.37 5.38
C ALA A 274 21.61 13.64 4.64
N PRO A 275 22.92 13.92 4.51
CA PRO A 275 23.42 14.49 3.27
C PRO A 275 22.71 13.74 2.15
N THR A 276 21.95 14.46 1.34
CA THR A 276 21.51 13.97 0.03
C THR A 276 22.72 13.97 -0.91
N ASP A 277 23.82 13.34 -0.49
CA ASP A 277 25.05 13.18 -1.24
C ASP A 277 25.41 11.69 -1.24
N SER A 278 24.53 10.87 -1.79
CA SER A 278 24.93 9.51 -2.14
C SER A 278 25.67 9.57 -3.48
N PHE A 279 26.91 10.06 -3.41
CA PHE A 279 27.98 10.03 -4.42
C PHE A 279 28.17 11.30 -5.27
N ALA A 280 28.57 12.41 -4.65
CA ALA A 280 29.25 13.52 -5.34
C ALA A 280 30.73 13.57 -4.91
N LEU A 281 31.63 13.35 -5.87
CA LEU A 281 33.07 13.45 -5.65
C LEU A 281 33.51 14.90 -5.75
N ASN A 282 34.40 15.33 -4.84
CA ASN A 282 35.05 16.62 -5.00
C ASN A 282 36.05 16.57 -6.18
N SER A 283 36.50 17.72 -6.67
CA SER A 283 37.37 17.77 -7.85
C SER A 283 38.73 17.08 -7.65
N ALA A 284 39.21 16.94 -6.41
CA ALA A 284 40.44 16.21 -6.12
C ALA A 284 40.22 14.69 -6.21
N GLU A 285 39.11 14.19 -5.66
CA GLU A 285 38.69 12.79 -5.70
C GLU A 285 38.38 12.31 -7.12
N ASP A 286 37.61 13.10 -7.88
CA ASP A 286 37.27 12.79 -9.28
C ASP A 286 38.52 12.77 -10.18
N ASN A 287 39.43 13.72 -9.98
CA ASN A 287 40.70 13.74 -10.70
C ASN A 287 41.62 12.58 -10.31
N TRP A 288 41.66 12.21 -9.02
CA TRP A 288 42.43 11.07 -8.53
C TRP A 288 41.94 9.76 -9.14
N LEU A 289 40.61 9.51 -9.18
CA LEU A 289 40.03 8.32 -9.79
C LEU A 289 40.29 8.24 -11.29
N LYS A 290 40.19 9.35 -12.03
CA LYS A 290 40.47 9.39 -13.48
C LYS A 290 41.92 9.02 -13.83
N HIS A 291 42.86 9.20 -12.90
CA HIS A 291 44.27 8.85 -13.08
C HIS A 291 44.62 7.45 -12.58
N LEU A 292 43.67 6.73 -11.96
CA LEU A 292 43.90 5.39 -11.46
C LEU A 292 43.58 4.34 -12.55
N PRO A 293 44.52 3.48 -12.96
CA PRO A 293 44.26 2.49 -14.01
C PRO A 293 43.61 1.19 -13.47
N SER A 294 43.91 0.83 -12.21
CA SER A 294 43.42 -0.38 -11.57
C SER A 294 43.27 -0.17 -10.07
N LEU A 295 42.24 -0.76 -9.48
CA LEU A 295 41.99 -0.77 -8.05
C LEU A 295 42.30 -2.15 -7.49
N ASN A 296 43.41 -2.26 -6.76
CA ASN A 296 43.85 -3.51 -6.16
C ASN A 296 43.39 -3.58 -4.69
N LEU A 297 42.63 -4.61 -4.36
CA LEU A 297 42.12 -4.92 -3.02
C LEU A 297 42.87 -6.12 -2.43
N ILE A 298 43.49 -5.94 -1.25
CA ILE A 298 44.01 -7.06 -0.45
C ILE A 298 42.93 -7.55 0.50
N ALA A 299 42.54 -8.81 0.38
CA ALA A 299 41.55 -9.39 1.28
C ALA A 299 41.70 -10.91 1.38
N HIS A 300 41.09 -11.49 2.40
CA HIS A 300 40.78 -12.92 2.46
C HIS A 300 39.26 -13.08 2.31
N GLU A 301 38.78 -14.33 2.22
CA GLU A 301 37.34 -14.60 2.21
C GLU A 301 36.74 -14.27 3.58
N ILE A 302 35.78 -13.34 3.59
CA ILE A 302 35.00 -12.89 4.73
C ILE A 302 33.53 -13.14 4.37
N PRO A 303 32.87 -14.19 4.89
CA PRO A 303 31.51 -14.54 4.49
C PRO A 303 30.54 -13.35 4.57
N ASN A 304 29.60 -13.28 3.63
CA ASN A 304 28.63 -12.19 3.45
C ASN A 304 29.22 -10.84 2.97
N TYR A 305 30.49 -10.55 3.25
CA TYR A 305 31.14 -9.30 2.86
C TYR A 305 32.06 -9.44 1.63
N LEU A 306 32.79 -10.55 1.50
CA LEU A 306 33.63 -10.88 0.36
C LEU A 306 33.95 -12.38 0.33
N TYR A 307 33.39 -13.16 -0.60
CA TYR A 307 33.58 -14.62 -0.70
C TYR A 307 33.61 -15.08 -2.16
N ARG A 308 34.13 -16.29 -2.42
CA ARG A 308 34.06 -16.91 -3.74
C ARG A 308 32.84 -17.82 -3.84
N LYS A 309 32.13 -17.75 -4.97
CA LYS A 309 31.03 -18.67 -5.31
C LYS A 309 31.59 -20.02 -5.80
N ASP A 310 30.71 -21.02 -5.94
CA ASP A 310 31.06 -22.36 -6.48
C ASP A 310 31.68 -22.32 -7.88
N ASP A 311 31.45 -21.23 -8.64
CA ASP A 311 32.02 -20.97 -9.97
C ASP A 311 33.42 -20.30 -9.94
N GLY A 312 33.94 -20.01 -8.75
CA GLY A 312 35.23 -19.34 -8.53
C GLY A 312 35.19 -17.81 -8.65
N GLN A 313 34.04 -17.18 -8.90
CA GLN A 313 33.92 -15.72 -8.96
C GLN A 313 33.75 -15.08 -7.58
N TRP A 314 34.30 -13.89 -7.40
CA TRP A 314 34.13 -13.09 -6.19
C TRP A 314 32.71 -12.50 -6.09
N ALA A 315 32.17 -12.50 -4.86
CA ALA A 315 30.87 -11.98 -4.51
C ALA A 315 30.90 -11.43 -3.07
N GLY A 316 29.85 -10.70 -2.67
CA GLY A 316 29.73 -10.15 -1.31
C GLY A 316 29.59 -8.62 -1.30
N LEU A 317 29.21 -8.08 -0.15
CA LEU A 317 28.92 -6.64 0.00
C LEU A 317 30.09 -5.76 -0.43
N ALA A 318 31.29 -5.97 0.11
CA ALA A 318 32.46 -5.16 -0.20
C ALA A 318 32.87 -5.27 -1.68
N PHE A 319 32.72 -6.46 -2.28
CA PHE A 319 32.98 -6.64 -3.71
C PHE A 319 32.02 -5.83 -4.57
N ASN A 320 30.71 -5.94 -4.31
CA ASN A 320 29.69 -5.28 -5.12
C ASN A 320 29.81 -3.75 -5.06
N VAL A 321 30.18 -3.22 -3.89
CA VAL A 321 30.38 -1.78 -3.68
C VAL A 321 31.57 -1.27 -4.48
N LEU A 322 32.72 -1.94 -4.37
CA LEU A 322 33.91 -1.55 -5.12
C LEU A 322 33.76 -1.80 -6.62
N ARG A 323 33.01 -2.82 -7.01
CA ARG A 323 32.67 -3.11 -8.41
C ARG A 323 31.81 -2.00 -9.02
N SER A 324 30.81 -1.50 -8.30
CA SER A 324 30.00 -0.37 -8.78
C SER A 324 30.87 0.85 -9.07
N LEU A 325 31.78 1.19 -8.14
CA LEU A 325 32.74 2.27 -8.35
C LEU A 325 33.66 2.02 -9.54
N ALA A 326 34.16 0.78 -9.68
CA ALA A 326 35.05 0.40 -10.76
C ALA A 326 34.36 0.46 -12.13
N ASP A 327 33.11 0.03 -12.22
CA ASP A 327 32.32 0.04 -13.45
C ASP A 327 32.02 1.48 -13.90
N ASP A 328 31.65 2.37 -12.97
CA ASP A 328 31.33 3.79 -13.26
C ASP A 328 32.55 4.58 -13.79
N TYR A 329 33.76 4.24 -13.32
CA TYR A 329 35.02 4.92 -13.69
C TYR A 329 35.92 4.09 -14.61
N GLN A 330 35.42 2.96 -15.15
CA GLN A 330 36.17 2.04 -16.04
C GLN A 330 37.51 1.54 -15.47
N LEU A 331 37.57 1.30 -14.16
CA LEU A 331 38.75 0.81 -13.44
C LEU A 331 38.83 -0.72 -13.50
N GLN A 332 40.04 -1.28 -13.56
CA GLN A 332 40.23 -2.72 -13.37
C GLN A 332 40.27 -3.08 -11.87
N LEU A 333 39.26 -3.78 -11.37
CA LEU A 333 39.22 -4.26 -9.98
C LEU A 333 39.95 -5.61 -9.84
N ASN A 334 41.09 -5.63 -9.15
CA ASN A 334 41.86 -6.85 -8.87
C ASN A 334 41.82 -7.19 -7.38
N ILE A 335 41.64 -8.47 -7.04
CA ILE A 335 41.68 -8.94 -5.66
C ILE A 335 42.96 -9.77 -5.44
N ILE A 336 43.75 -9.36 -4.46
CA ILE A 336 45.00 -9.99 -4.06
C ILE A 336 44.74 -10.74 -2.74
N ASP A 337 45.02 -12.05 -2.74
CA ASP A 337 44.86 -12.85 -1.54
C ASP A 337 45.80 -12.36 -0.41
N SER A 338 45.20 -12.10 0.75
CA SER A 338 45.89 -11.70 1.99
C SER A 338 46.82 -12.81 2.47
N GLN A 339 48.05 -12.45 2.85
CA GLN A 339 49.05 -13.40 3.35
C GLN A 339 49.28 -13.26 4.84
N SER A 340 49.50 -12.02 5.30
CA SER A 340 49.73 -11.70 6.70
C SER A 340 49.50 -10.21 6.92
N PRO A 341 48.94 -9.79 8.06
CA PRO A 341 48.73 -8.37 8.36
C PRO A 341 49.98 -7.49 8.20
N ASP A 342 51.18 -8.04 8.45
CA ASP A 342 52.42 -7.27 8.30
C ASP A 342 52.88 -7.16 6.85
N ILE A 343 52.66 -8.20 6.04
CA ILE A 343 52.95 -8.20 4.60
C ILE A 343 51.95 -7.28 3.89
N ASP A 344 50.67 -7.41 4.20
CA ASP A 344 49.57 -6.64 3.61
C ASP A 344 49.76 -5.14 3.91
N ARG A 345 50.17 -4.78 5.13
CA ARG A 345 50.55 -3.41 5.48
C ARG A 345 51.69 -2.90 4.60
N GLN A 346 52.74 -3.69 4.40
CA GLN A 346 53.88 -3.28 3.57
C GLN A 346 53.47 -3.10 2.10
N ARG A 347 52.61 -3.97 1.57
CA ARG A 347 52.07 -3.86 0.20
C ARG A 347 51.25 -2.58 0.02
N LEU A 348 50.46 -2.21 1.03
CA LEU A 348 49.68 -0.97 1.03
C LEU A 348 50.60 0.27 1.10
N GLU A 349 51.63 0.25 1.94
CA GLU A 349 52.59 1.36 2.05
C GLU A 349 53.44 1.55 0.79
N ARG A 350 53.69 0.47 0.04
CA ARG A 350 54.41 0.46 -1.24
C ARG A 350 53.54 0.75 -2.46
N ASP A 351 52.25 0.99 -2.27
CA ASP A 351 51.26 1.21 -3.32
C ASP A 351 51.12 0.01 -4.30
N GLU A 352 51.48 -1.20 -3.86
CA GLU A 352 51.19 -2.45 -4.59
C GLU A 352 49.69 -2.76 -4.57
N ALA A 353 49.00 -2.29 -3.53
CA ALA A 353 47.54 -2.27 -3.44
C ALA A 353 47.03 -0.95 -2.86
N GLN A 354 45.81 -0.57 -3.25
CA GLN A 354 45.18 0.68 -2.83
C GLN A 354 44.29 0.49 -1.59
N ILE A 355 43.72 -0.70 -1.42
CA ILE A 355 42.78 -1.02 -0.34
C ILE A 355 43.16 -2.33 0.33
N ALA A 356 43.03 -2.44 1.65
CA ALA A 356 43.08 -3.69 2.38
C ALA A 356 41.86 -3.87 3.30
N LEU A 357 41.29 -5.07 3.32
CA LEU A 357 40.16 -5.47 4.17
C LEU A 357 40.61 -6.35 5.35
N SER A 358 41.88 -6.78 5.36
CA SER A 358 42.48 -7.68 6.36
C SER A 358 43.14 -6.98 7.56
N LEU A 359 43.09 -5.64 7.63
CA LEU A 359 43.85 -4.85 8.61
C LEU A 359 42.97 -4.16 9.64
N ALA A 360 43.14 -4.55 10.91
CA ALA A 360 42.49 -3.90 12.05
C ALA A 360 43.17 -2.57 12.45
N PRO A 361 42.39 -1.56 12.90
CA PRO A 361 42.90 -0.26 13.32
C PRO A 361 43.61 -0.37 14.69
N THR A 362 44.94 -0.21 14.70
CA THR A 362 45.73 -0.13 15.94
C THR A 362 46.43 1.23 16.04
N PRO A 363 46.73 1.74 17.26
CA PRO A 363 47.42 3.01 17.45
C PRO A 363 48.79 3.10 16.72
N VAL A 364 49.44 1.95 16.51
CA VAL A 364 50.69 1.87 15.74
C VAL A 364 50.44 2.01 14.24
N ARG A 365 49.37 1.37 13.71
CA ARG A 365 49.03 1.39 12.28
C ARG A 365 48.39 2.70 11.84
N GLN A 366 47.61 3.35 12.70
CA GLN A 366 46.98 4.66 12.44
C GLN A 366 47.98 5.80 12.19
N LYS A 367 49.27 5.59 12.48
CA LYS A 367 50.33 6.56 12.13
C LYS A 367 50.70 6.56 10.64
N ARG A 368 50.40 5.48 9.91
CA ARG A 368 50.83 5.27 8.51
C ARG A 368 49.70 4.85 7.58
N LEU A 369 48.59 4.38 8.13
CA LEU A 369 47.40 3.95 7.41
C LEU A 369 46.19 4.77 7.86
N LEU A 370 45.25 4.93 6.94
CA LEU A 370 43.93 5.51 7.16
C LEU A 370 42.88 4.39 7.14
N PHE A 371 41.81 4.54 7.91
CA PHE A 371 40.77 3.51 8.06
C PHE A 371 39.39 4.13 7.82
N SER A 372 38.55 3.44 7.06
CA SER A 372 37.19 3.87 6.74
C SER A 372 36.24 3.70 7.93
N ASP A 373 35.01 4.20 7.77
CA ASP A 373 33.91 3.86 8.67
C ASP A 373 33.62 2.35 8.66
N GLY A 374 33.19 1.83 9.81
CA GLY A 374 32.78 0.44 9.95
C GLY A 374 31.49 0.16 9.19
N PHE A 375 31.48 -0.91 8.38
CA PHE A 375 30.32 -1.34 7.59
C PHE A 375 29.89 -2.79 7.85
N GLY A 376 30.53 -3.44 8.81
CA GLY A 376 30.15 -4.74 9.32
C GLY A 376 30.71 -4.94 10.73
N THR A 377 30.18 -5.91 11.44
CA THR A 377 30.74 -6.39 12.72
C THR A 377 30.91 -7.89 12.62
N ASP A 378 32.10 -8.38 12.98
CA ASP A 378 32.34 -9.81 13.06
C ASP A 378 32.22 -10.29 14.52
N TYR A 379 31.50 -11.39 14.73
CA TYR A 379 31.38 -12.02 16.04
C TYR A 379 32.38 -13.17 16.13
N TRP A 380 32.96 -13.39 17.30
CA TRP A 380 33.89 -14.49 17.49
C TRP A 380 33.16 -15.74 17.98
N ALA A 381 33.48 -16.89 17.40
CA ALA A 381 33.03 -18.19 17.82
C ALA A 381 34.24 -19.07 18.19
N PHE A 382 34.05 -19.91 19.20
CA PHE A 382 34.99 -21.00 19.46
C PHE A 382 34.87 -22.05 18.37
N ILE A 383 35.98 -22.68 17.98
CA ILE A 383 35.96 -23.94 17.26
C ILE A 383 36.59 -24.99 18.16
N THR A 384 35.84 -26.06 18.43
CA THR A 384 36.26 -27.16 19.27
C THR A 384 36.14 -28.49 18.52
N ARG A 385 36.66 -29.56 19.10
CA ARG A 385 36.47 -30.91 18.54
C ARG A 385 35.02 -31.37 18.68
N GLU A 386 34.56 -32.16 17.72
CA GLU A 386 33.24 -32.81 17.78
C GLU A 386 33.14 -33.65 19.08
N GLY A 387 32.04 -33.46 19.83
CA GLY A 387 31.85 -34.07 21.17
C GLY A 387 32.51 -33.37 22.37
N ALA A 388 33.42 -32.41 22.19
CA ALA A 388 34.08 -31.70 23.30
C ALA A 388 33.29 -30.46 23.76
N SER A 389 33.03 -30.29 25.07
CA SER A 389 32.22 -29.18 25.60
C SER A 389 32.75 -27.80 25.18
N SER A 390 31.90 -27.02 24.49
CA SER A 390 32.24 -25.67 24.10
C SER A 390 32.33 -24.78 25.35
N PRO A 391 33.38 -23.96 25.49
CA PRO A 391 33.41 -22.90 26.49
C PRO A 391 32.21 -21.96 26.29
N SER A 392 31.63 -21.48 27.38
CA SER A 392 30.53 -20.51 27.36
C SER A 392 31.02 -19.06 27.30
N SER A 393 32.29 -18.79 27.62
CA SER A 393 32.93 -17.48 27.59
C SER A 393 34.45 -17.63 27.59
N LEU A 394 35.19 -16.55 27.28
CA LEU A 394 36.65 -16.51 27.41
C LEU A 394 37.10 -16.80 28.86
N ALA A 395 36.32 -16.38 29.86
CA ALA A 395 36.63 -16.66 31.28
C ALA A 395 36.55 -18.17 31.61
N ALA A 396 35.70 -18.92 30.91
CA ALA A 396 35.54 -20.36 31.09
C ALA A 396 36.71 -21.19 30.51
N LEU A 397 37.65 -20.55 29.80
CA LEU A 397 38.88 -21.15 29.28
C LEU A 397 40.07 -21.08 30.26
N GLY A 398 39.88 -20.57 31.47
CA GLY A 398 40.95 -20.52 32.47
C GLY A 398 41.58 -21.90 32.69
N GLY A 399 42.90 -22.01 32.48
CA GLY A 399 43.68 -23.24 32.59
C GLY A 399 43.67 -24.15 31.35
N ARG A 400 43.03 -23.75 30.25
CA ARG A 400 42.96 -24.50 28.99
C ARG A 400 43.85 -23.89 27.90
N ARG A 401 44.17 -24.68 26.89
CA ARG A 401 45.02 -24.27 25.76
C ARG A 401 44.19 -23.73 24.61
N LEU A 402 44.46 -22.48 24.22
CA LEU A 402 43.78 -21.80 23.12
C LEU A 402 44.78 -21.49 22.00
N ALA A 403 44.55 -22.05 20.81
CA ALA A 403 45.35 -21.72 19.63
C ALA A 403 44.80 -20.46 18.94
N ILE A 404 45.67 -19.49 18.68
CA ILE A 404 45.37 -18.30 17.87
C ILE A 404 46.53 -18.01 16.92
N ALA A 405 46.25 -17.36 15.78
CA ALA A 405 47.30 -16.89 14.89
C ALA A 405 48.10 -15.75 15.55
N ALA A 406 49.40 -15.65 15.26
CA ALA A 406 50.23 -14.55 15.73
C ALA A 406 49.72 -13.21 15.19
N GLY A 407 49.52 -12.23 16.07
CA GLY A 407 48.96 -10.92 15.70
C GLY A 407 47.42 -10.88 15.67
N HIS A 408 46.75 -11.92 16.19
CA HIS A 408 45.29 -11.94 16.34
C HIS A 408 44.79 -10.75 17.19
N PRO A 409 43.68 -10.06 16.84
CA PRO A 409 43.22 -8.85 17.53
C PRO A 409 42.99 -9.01 19.03
N LEU A 410 42.47 -10.18 19.43
CA LEU A 410 42.24 -10.50 20.85
C LEU A 410 43.51 -10.91 21.62
N GLN A 411 44.67 -11.05 20.96
CA GLN A 411 45.90 -11.50 21.63
C GLN A 411 46.31 -10.59 22.80
N PRO A 412 46.35 -9.24 22.69
CA PRO A 412 46.70 -8.38 23.81
C PRO A 412 45.68 -8.45 24.94
N LEU A 413 44.39 -8.53 24.61
CA LEU A 413 43.29 -8.65 25.58
C LEU A 413 43.37 -9.97 26.36
N LEU A 414 43.65 -11.07 25.67
CA LEU A 414 43.81 -12.40 26.29
C LEU A 414 45.01 -12.42 27.22
N GLN A 415 46.14 -11.83 26.81
CA GLN A 415 47.34 -11.74 27.64
C GLN A 415 47.16 -10.82 28.87
N SER A 416 46.43 -9.70 28.72
CA SER A 416 46.27 -8.73 29.81
C SER A 416 45.15 -9.09 30.79
N ARG A 417 44.03 -9.64 30.31
CA ARG A 417 42.79 -9.82 31.08
C ARG A 417 42.48 -11.27 31.42
N TYR A 418 43.07 -12.23 30.69
CA TYR A 418 42.89 -13.66 30.91
C TYR A 418 44.22 -14.44 30.94
N PRO A 419 45.17 -14.07 31.82
CA PRO A 419 46.51 -14.67 31.87
C PRO A 419 46.51 -16.16 32.27
N SER A 420 45.38 -16.68 32.76
CA SER A 420 45.20 -18.10 33.08
C SER A 420 44.96 -18.98 31.86
N ILE A 421 44.72 -18.42 30.67
CA ILE A 421 44.58 -19.17 29.41
C ILE A 421 45.97 -19.40 28.82
N GLU A 422 46.30 -20.66 28.51
CA GLU A 422 47.58 -20.98 27.86
C GLU A 422 47.45 -20.73 26.34
N LEU A 423 48.01 -19.62 25.87
CA LEU A 423 47.95 -19.22 24.46
C LEU A 423 49.02 -19.91 23.63
N VAL A 424 48.59 -20.64 22.60
CA VAL A 424 49.48 -21.26 21.59
C VAL A 424 49.41 -20.43 20.32
N LEU A 425 50.50 -19.71 20.02
CA LEU A 425 50.60 -18.90 18.81
C LEU A 425 50.94 -19.80 17.60
N THR A 426 50.25 -19.57 16.50
CA THR A 426 50.47 -20.27 15.22
C THR A 426 50.77 -19.28 14.11
N ASP A 427 51.40 -19.73 13.04
CA ASP A 427 51.77 -18.85 11.93
C ASP A 427 50.58 -18.55 11.01
N HIS A 428 49.64 -19.51 10.88
CA HIS A 428 48.46 -19.39 10.02
C HIS A 428 47.22 -20.01 10.67
N TYR A 429 46.04 -19.51 10.30
CA TYR A 429 44.76 -19.97 10.85
C TYR A 429 44.49 -21.47 10.62
N SER A 430 44.85 -22.01 9.45
CA SER A 430 44.73 -23.45 9.14
C SER A 430 45.52 -24.34 10.09
N GLN A 431 46.66 -23.86 10.58
CA GLN A 431 47.48 -24.56 11.58
C GLN A 431 46.78 -24.59 12.94
N SER A 432 46.11 -23.51 13.35
CA SER A 432 45.29 -23.47 14.57
C SER A 432 44.17 -24.51 14.53
N LEU A 433 43.44 -24.60 13.41
CA LEU A 433 42.39 -25.62 13.22
C LEU A 433 42.94 -27.05 13.33
N HIS A 434 44.08 -27.32 12.70
CA HIS A 434 44.71 -28.63 12.73
C HIS A 434 45.15 -29.03 14.14
N LEU A 435 45.64 -28.09 14.96
CA LEU A 435 45.99 -28.35 16.36
C LEU A 435 44.75 -28.69 17.23
N VAL A 436 43.59 -28.12 16.93
CA VAL A 436 42.31 -28.47 17.60
C VAL A 436 41.84 -29.86 17.16
N GLU A 437 41.97 -30.17 15.87
CA GLU A 437 41.60 -31.49 15.33
C GLU A 437 42.44 -32.59 15.97
N GLN A 438 43.76 -32.38 16.08
CA GLN A 438 44.70 -33.29 16.72
C GLN A 438 44.56 -33.35 18.25
N GLY A 439 43.82 -32.41 18.84
CA GLY A 439 43.63 -32.32 20.27
C GLY A 439 44.82 -31.80 21.08
N MET A 440 45.75 -31.15 20.39
CA MET A 440 46.89 -30.47 21.00
C MET A 440 46.48 -29.16 21.67
N VAL A 441 45.34 -28.59 21.30
CA VAL A 441 44.70 -27.44 21.96
C VAL A 441 43.19 -27.70 22.14
N ASP A 442 42.59 -27.04 23.13
CA ASP A 442 41.19 -27.27 23.53
C ASP A 442 40.19 -26.51 22.64
N ALA A 443 40.60 -25.36 22.13
CA ALA A 443 39.81 -24.54 21.21
C ALA A 443 40.70 -23.66 20.33
N THR A 444 40.11 -23.13 19.25
CA THR A 444 40.62 -21.95 18.54
C THR A 444 39.49 -20.93 18.36
N LEU A 445 39.81 -19.72 17.91
CA LEU A 445 38.86 -18.65 17.64
C LEU A 445 38.73 -18.43 16.14
N ASN A 446 37.51 -18.22 15.66
CA ASN A 446 37.26 -17.75 14.31
C ASN A 446 36.01 -16.87 14.23
N SER A 447 35.76 -16.27 13.07
CA SER A 447 34.50 -15.59 12.77
C SER A 447 33.32 -16.54 12.98
N ALA A 448 32.21 -16.00 13.47
CA ALA A 448 30.98 -16.72 13.69
C ALA A 448 30.39 -17.29 12.39
N ALA A 449 30.60 -16.58 11.28
CA ALA A 449 30.13 -16.99 9.97
C ALA A 449 30.95 -18.17 9.41
N ASP A 450 32.28 -18.14 9.54
CA ASP A 450 33.14 -19.25 9.10
C ASP A 450 32.99 -20.48 9.98
N ALA A 451 32.83 -20.29 11.30
CA ALA A 451 32.59 -21.40 12.21
C ALA A 451 31.31 -22.18 11.83
N GLN A 452 30.24 -21.47 11.41
CA GLN A 452 29.00 -22.10 10.94
C GLN A 452 29.13 -22.81 9.59
N GLN A 453 30.10 -22.42 8.75
CA GLN A 453 30.32 -23.01 7.43
C GLN A 453 31.36 -24.14 7.41
N LEU A 454 31.94 -24.47 8.58
CA LEU A 454 33.01 -25.44 8.74
C LEU A 454 32.62 -26.84 8.21
N ASP A 455 33.28 -27.28 7.15
CA ASP A 455 32.99 -28.55 6.46
C ASP A 455 33.95 -29.68 6.90
N ASN A 456 34.21 -29.77 8.21
CA ASN A 456 35.07 -30.81 8.78
C ASN A 456 34.31 -31.62 9.84
N PRO A 457 34.06 -32.93 9.62
CA PRO A 457 33.24 -33.76 10.50
C PRO A 457 33.85 -34.01 11.90
N ARG A 458 35.10 -33.60 12.14
CA ARG A 458 35.80 -33.75 13.43
C ARG A 458 35.82 -32.49 14.27
N LEU A 459 35.37 -31.36 13.73
CA LEU A 459 35.38 -30.06 14.37
C LEU A 459 33.96 -29.49 14.40
N ARG A 460 33.66 -28.69 15.40
CA ARG A 460 32.36 -28.01 15.53
C ARG A 460 32.51 -26.55 15.93
N ALA A 461 31.57 -25.76 15.45
CA ALA A 461 31.32 -24.43 15.98
C ALA A 461 30.84 -24.54 17.44
N GLY A 462 31.58 -23.91 18.33
CA GLY A 462 31.18 -23.67 19.71
C GLY A 462 30.27 -22.45 19.85
N LYS A 463 30.00 -22.05 21.09
CA LYS A 463 29.18 -20.87 21.40
C LYS A 463 29.86 -19.60 20.88
N GLN A 464 29.07 -18.74 20.25
CA GLN A 464 29.46 -17.37 19.94
C GLN A 464 29.56 -16.57 21.25
N PHE A 465 30.50 -15.63 21.29
CA PHE A 465 30.62 -14.70 22.41
C PHE A 465 30.93 -13.29 21.92
N GLN A 466 30.40 -12.29 22.63
CA GLN A 466 30.78 -10.90 22.42
C GLN A 466 32.15 -10.66 23.07
N ALA A 467 33.20 -10.71 22.27
CA ALA A 467 34.35 -9.83 22.50
C ALA A 467 34.12 -8.54 21.70
N GLN A 468 34.81 -7.44 22.05
CA GLN A 468 34.71 -6.15 21.34
C GLN A 468 34.70 -6.41 19.83
N ALA A 469 33.54 -6.16 19.19
CA ALA A 469 33.37 -6.39 17.77
C ALA A 469 34.29 -5.40 17.05
N GLU A 470 35.29 -5.91 16.34
CA GLU A 470 36.09 -5.03 15.49
C GLU A 470 35.22 -4.66 14.28
N PRO A 471 35.05 -3.35 14.01
CA PRO A 471 34.34 -2.94 12.83
C PRO A 471 35.12 -3.42 11.60
N LEU A 472 34.43 -4.05 10.66
CA LEU A 472 34.99 -4.33 9.34
C LEU A 472 35.17 -2.99 8.63
N VAL A 473 36.42 -2.68 8.29
CA VAL A 473 36.86 -1.39 7.74
C VAL A 473 37.75 -1.61 6.52
N PHE A 474 37.77 -0.62 5.61
CA PHE A 474 38.78 -0.53 4.58
C PHE A 474 40.00 0.23 5.12
N ALA A 475 41.17 -0.36 4.98
CA ALA A 475 42.44 0.29 5.23
C ALA A 475 43.03 0.84 3.92
N VAL A 476 43.50 2.08 3.97
CA VAL A 476 44.10 2.81 2.85
C VAL A 476 45.45 3.39 3.28
N SER A 477 46.39 3.51 2.35
CA SER A 477 47.68 4.17 2.60
C SER A 477 47.47 5.64 2.94
N ALA A 478 48.21 6.18 3.93
CA ALA A 478 48.13 7.61 4.27
C ALA A 478 48.56 8.55 3.13
N LYS A 479 49.14 8.01 2.05
CA LYS A 479 49.46 8.75 0.82
C LYS A 479 48.24 9.11 -0.03
N HIS A 480 47.10 8.42 0.15
CA HIS A 480 45.88 8.59 -0.67
C HIS A 480 44.67 8.90 0.20
N PRO A 481 44.63 10.06 0.89
CA PRO A 481 43.46 10.47 1.68
C PRO A 481 42.18 10.62 0.84
N GLU A 482 42.30 10.90 -0.46
CA GLU A 482 41.18 11.01 -1.41
C GLU A 482 40.41 9.69 -1.51
N LEU A 483 41.12 8.56 -1.58
CA LEU A 483 40.49 7.24 -1.66
C LEU A 483 39.70 6.90 -0.39
N LEU A 484 40.23 7.27 0.77
CA LEU A 484 39.50 7.09 2.04
C LEU A 484 38.18 7.87 2.03
N SER A 485 38.23 9.13 1.58
CA SER A 485 37.05 9.99 1.47
C SER A 485 36.00 9.39 0.52
N ILE A 486 36.42 8.89 -0.65
CA ILE A 486 35.55 8.20 -1.61
C ILE A 486 34.88 6.97 -0.98
N LEU A 487 35.66 6.13 -0.27
CA LEU A 487 35.14 4.93 0.38
C LEU A 487 34.12 5.25 1.48
N ASN A 488 34.37 6.28 2.30
CA ASN A 488 33.41 6.71 3.31
C ASN A 488 32.11 7.22 2.69
N LYS A 489 32.19 8.00 1.60
CA LYS A 489 31.00 8.45 0.85
C LYS A 489 30.20 7.29 0.26
N LEU A 490 30.87 6.28 -0.30
CA LEU A 490 30.23 5.05 -0.79
C LEU A 490 29.55 4.29 0.34
N LEU A 491 30.24 4.06 1.44
CA LEU A 491 29.66 3.37 2.61
C LEU A 491 28.46 4.13 3.18
N TYR A 492 28.53 5.46 3.19
CA TYR A 492 27.45 6.33 3.63
C TYR A 492 26.21 6.24 2.71
N SER A 493 26.42 6.21 1.38
CA SER A 493 25.33 6.05 0.40
C SER A 493 24.52 4.76 0.59
N LEU A 494 25.20 3.68 0.99
CA LEU A 494 24.57 2.36 1.17
C LEU A 494 23.75 2.29 2.45
N LYS A 495 24.15 3.04 3.49
CA LYS A 495 23.44 3.10 4.78
C LYS A 495 22.15 3.94 4.71
N THR A 496 22.02 4.86 3.74
CA THR A 496 20.99 5.93 3.73
C THR A 496 19.86 5.77 2.71
N SER A 497 19.88 4.74 1.85
CA SER A 497 18.77 4.44 0.94
C SER A 497 17.67 3.64 1.67
N ASP A 498 16.53 4.26 1.97
CA ASP A 498 15.35 3.71 2.71
C ASP A 498 14.77 2.39 2.16
N GLY A 499 15.19 1.92 0.98
CA GLY A 499 14.85 0.59 0.44
C GLY A 499 15.85 -0.54 0.77
N ASN A 500 16.97 -0.27 1.43
CA ASN A 500 18.12 -1.18 1.44
C ASN A 500 18.45 -1.88 2.76
N GLN A 501 17.78 -1.65 3.89
CA GLN A 501 17.98 -2.57 5.04
C GLN A 501 17.53 -4.00 4.70
N HIS A 502 16.50 -4.13 3.84
CA HIS A 502 16.18 -5.40 3.20
C HIS A 502 17.18 -5.80 2.11
N ARG A 503 17.77 -4.89 1.33
CA ARG A 503 18.81 -5.27 0.32
C ARG A 503 20.16 -5.65 0.92
N ILE A 504 20.62 -5.05 2.02
CA ILE A 504 21.86 -5.47 2.70
C ILE A 504 21.67 -6.85 3.33
N SER A 505 20.50 -7.14 3.91
CA SER A 505 20.16 -8.50 4.38
C SER A 505 19.88 -9.50 3.24
N ILE A 506 19.46 -9.05 2.05
CA ILE A 506 19.32 -9.90 0.85
C ILE A 506 20.68 -10.15 0.15
N LEU A 507 21.60 -9.18 0.17
CA LEU A 507 22.96 -9.30 -0.40
C LEU A 507 23.91 -10.12 0.49
N ALA A 508 23.63 -10.18 1.78
CA ALA A 508 24.36 -10.95 2.79
C ALA A 508 23.77 -12.35 3.06
N ARG A 509 22.79 -12.84 2.27
CA ARG A 509 22.39 -14.25 2.37
C ARG A 509 23.51 -15.10 1.76
N PRO A 510 24.10 -16.06 2.49
CA PRO A 510 24.92 -17.07 1.85
C PRO A 510 24.06 -17.76 0.78
N ALA A 511 24.65 -18.05 -0.38
CA ALA A 511 24.03 -18.95 -1.34
C ALA A 511 23.61 -20.20 -0.57
N THR A 512 22.31 -20.42 -0.45
CA THR A 512 21.76 -21.56 0.28
C THR A 512 22.41 -22.82 -0.28
N LYS A 513 23.23 -23.50 0.54
CA LYS A 513 23.80 -24.80 0.19
C LYS A 513 22.64 -25.72 -0.23
N GLY A 514 22.71 -26.18 -1.48
CA GLY A 514 21.99 -27.35 -1.97
C GLY A 514 20.49 -27.20 -2.18
N SER A 515 20.07 -27.40 -3.43
CA SER A 515 18.74 -27.92 -3.73
C SER A 515 18.37 -29.08 -2.79
N LEU A 516 17.09 -29.26 -2.45
CA LEU A 516 16.57 -30.36 -1.62
C LEU A 516 17.17 -31.74 -1.97
N TRP A 517 17.60 -31.94 -3.21
CA TRP A 517 18.31 -33.13 -3.71
C TRP A 517 19.63 -33.43 -3.00
N ALA A 518 20.35 -32.42 -2.49
CA ALA A 518 21.64 -32.58 -1.83
C ALA A 518 21.52 -33.16 -0.40
N TYR A 519 20.33 -33.10 0.20
CA TYR A 519 20.04 -33.61 1.54
C TYR A 519 19.46 -35.03 1.54
N LEU A 520 19.15 -35.59 0.37
CA LEU A 520 18.63 -36.95 0.23
C LEU A 520 19.78 -37.97 0.35
N PRO A 521 19.75 -38.88 1.33
CA PRO A 521 20.75 -39.93 1.46
C PRO A 521 20.83 -40.78 0.18
N SER A 522 22.02 -41.29 -0.14
CA SER A 522 22.27 -42.12 -1.33
C SER A 522 21.36 -43.36 -1.43
N TRP A 523 20.86 -43.88 -0.31
CA TRP A 523 19.92 -45.01 -0.29
C TRP A 523 18.54 -44.66 -0.88
N VAL A 524 18.15 -43.39 -0.91
CA VAL A 524 16.87 -42.95 -1.48
C VAL A 524 16.87 -43.10 -3.01
N TRP A 525 18.00 -42.82 -3.67
CA TRP A 525 18.15 -43.06 -5.10
C TRP A 525 18.13 -44.55 -5.45
N GLN A 526 18.72 -45.39 -4.59
CA GLN A 526 18.72 -46.84 -4.78
C GLN A 526 17.31 -47.43 -4.63
N SER A 527 16.54 -46.96 -3.65
CA SER A 527 15.17 -47.38 -3.44
C SER A 527 14.23 -46.87 -4.54
N ALA A 528 14.39 -45.63 -5.00
CA ALA A 528 13.64 -45.10 -6.15
C ALA A 528 13.91 -45.89 -7.44
N ALA A 529 15.17 -46.25 -7.72
CA ALA A 529 15.53 -47.08 -8.86
C ALA A 529 14.92 -48.49 -8.77
N LEU A 530 14.92 -49.11 -7.59
CA LEU A 530 14.31 -50.42 -7.37
C LEU A 530 12.79 -50.40 -7.60
N VAL A 531 12.11 -49.36 -7.10
CA VAL A 531 10.67 -49.16 -7.31
C VAL A 531 10.37 -48.97 -8.80
N LEU A 532 11.18 -48.18 -9.51
CA LEU A 532 11.03 -47.99 -10.95
C LEU A 532 11.17 -49.31 -11.74
N VAL A 533 12.15 -50.14 -11.39
CA VAL A 533 12.34 -51.47 -12.01
C VAL A 533 11.15 -52.39 -11.76
N LEU A 534 10.61 -52.41 -10.52
CA LEU A 534 9.43 -53.20 -10.19
C LEU A 534 8.18 -52.73 -10.94
N VAL A 535 8.00 -51.42 -11.09
CA VAL A 535 6.90 -50.83 -11.87
C VAL A 535 7.03 -51.21 -13.35
N LEU A 536 8.22 -51.12 -13.94
CA LEU A 536 8.45 -51.51 -15.33
C LEU A 536 8.22 -53.00 -15.57
N LEU A 537 8.66 -53.87 -14.65
CA LEU A 537 8.39 -55.31 -14.69
C LEU A 537 6.88 -55.60 -14.59
N SER A 538 6.18 -54.91 -13.70
CA SER A 538 4.73 -55.00 -13.56
C SER A 538 4.02 -54.58 -14.85
N PHE A 539 4.42 -53.46 -15.46
CA PHE A 539 3.87 -52.99 -16.74
C PHE A 539 4.08 -53.98 -17.86
N TYR A 540 5.30 -54.52 -18.00
CA TYR A 540 5.62 -55.51 -19.02
C TYR A 540 4.79 -56.79 -18.85
N TRP A 541 4.65 -57.29 -17.62
CA TRP A 541 3.87 -58.48 -17.34
C TRP A 541 2.39 -58.28 -17.65
N ASN A 542 1.85 -57.12 -17.27
CA ASN A 542 0.44 -56.76 -17.48
C ASN A 542 0.13 -56.56 -18.97
N TRP A 543 1.07 -55.98 -19.73
CA TRP A 543 0.95 -55.85 -21.18
C TRP A 543 0.91 -57.21 -21.88
N ARG A 544 1.82 -58.13 -21.53
CA ARG A 544 1.88 -59.48 -22.10
C ARG A 544 0.62 -60.29 -21.79
N LEU A 545 0.11 -60.22 -20.56
CA LEU A 545 -1.11 -60.93 -20.14
C LEU A 545 -2.35 -60.45 -20.92
N ARG A 546 -2.46 -59.14 -21.16
CA ARG A 546 -3.57 -58.55 -21.92
C ARG A 546 -3.60 -58.99 -23.37
N ILE A 547 -2.43 -59.18 -24.00
CA ILE A 547 -2.34 -59.65 -25.38
C ILE A 547 -2.82 -61.10 -25.50
N GLN A 548 -2.38 -61.99 -24.60
CA GLN A 548 -2.80 -63.40 -24.61
C GLN A 548 -4.31 -63.58 -24.35
N ILE A 549 -4.89 -62.77 -23.46
CA ILE A 549 -6.33 -62.84 -23.15
C ILE A 549 -7.17 -62.32 -24.33
N ARG A 550 -6.73 -61.29 -25.05
CA ARG A 550 -7.46 -60.76 -26.21
C ARG A 550 -7.57 -61.78 -27.34
N GLN A 551 -6.49 -62.48 -27.67
CA GLN A 551 -6.51 -63.44 -28.78
C GLN A 551 -7.48 -64.60 -28.55
N ARG A 552 -7.58 -65.10 -27.31
CA ARG A 552 -8.50 -66.21 -26.99
C ARG A 552 -9.96 -65.77 -26.89
N ARG A 553 -10.23 -64.54 -26.42
CA ARG A 553 -11.59 -64.00 -26.29
C ARG A 553 -12.23 -63.64 -27.63
N VAL A 554 -11.48 -63.11 -28.58
CA VAL A 554 -12.05 -62.66 -29.87
C VAL A 554 -12.68 -63.82 -30.65
N ALA A 555 -12.07 -65.01 -30.65
CA ALA A 555 -12.59 -66.16 -31.39
C ALA A 555 -13.83 -66.80 -30.73
N GLN A 556 -13.89 -66.87 -29.40
CA GLN A 556 -15.07 -67.41 -28.70
C GLN A 556 -16.23 -66.42 -28.64
N ASN A 557 -15.93 -65.12 -28.58
CA ASN A 557 -16.94 -64.09 -28.61
C ASN A 557 -17.60 -64.01 -29.99
N GLN A 558 -16.89 -64.08 -31.12
CA GLN A 558 -17.55 -63.97 -32.44
C GLN A 558 -18.71 -64.96 -32.69
N LEU A 559 -18.61 -66.20 -32.22
CA LEU A 559 -19.64 -67.21 -32.45
C LEU A 559 -20.79 -67.13 -31.42
N LYS A 560 -20.46 -66.85 -30.15
CA LYS A 560 -21.48 -66.60 -29.12
C LYS A 560 -22.19 -65.28 -29.35
N ASP A 561 -21.47 -64.26 -29.79
CA ASP A 561 -21.99 -62.93 -30.07
C ASP A 561 -23.02 -63.00 -31.17
N GLN A 562 -22.91 -63.81 -32.24
CA GLN A 562 -23.97 -63.83 -33.26
C GLN A 562 -25.32 -64.39 -32.78
N LEU A 563 -25.32 -65.47 -31.99
CA LEU A 563 -26.56 -66.07 -31.47
C LEU A 563 -27.08 -65.36 -30.23
N ALA A 564 -26.17 -64.95 -29.33
CA ALA A 564 -26.51 -64.11 -28.20
C ALA A 564 -26.97 -62.74 -28.67
N PHE A 565 -26.42 -62.16 -29.75
CA PHE A 565 -26.88 -60.88 -30.30
C PHE A 565 -28.30 -60.97 -30.83
N GLN A 566 -28.73 -62.07 -31.45
CA GLN A 566 -30.14 -62.21 -31.89
C GLN A 566 -31.12 -62.41 -30.72
N PHE A 567 -30.79 -63.26 -29.75
CA PHE A 567 -31.62 -63.42 -28.55
C PHE A 567 -31.55 -62.22 -27.60
N ALA A 568 -30.41 -61.53 -27.50
CA ALA A 568 -30.24 -60.29 -26.75
C ALA A 568 -30.77 -59.08 -27.52
N LEU A 569 -30.90 -59.11 -28.84
CA LEU A 569 -31.66 -58.08 -29.56
C LEU A 569 -33.13 -58.14 -29.17
N LEU A 570 -33.69 -59.34 -28.98
CA LEU A 570 -35.09 -59.47 -28.55
C LEU A 570 -35.26 -59.27 -27.03
N ASN A 571 -34.42 -59.92 -26.20
CA ASN A 571 -34.47 -59.87 -24.72
C ASN A 571 -33.77 -58.67 -24.10
N GLY A 572 -32.86 -58.03 -24.83
CA GLY A 572 -32.17 -56.81 -24.41
C GLY A 572 -32.90 -55.55 -24.85
N LEU A 573 -33.98 -55.67 -25.62
CA LEU A 573 -34.95 -54.58 -25.70
C LEU A 573 -35.65 -54.50 -24.33
N PRO A 574 -35.50 -53.40 -23.57
CA PRO A 574 -36.08 -53.23 -22.23
C PRO A 574 -37.59 -52.97 -22.27
N ILE A 575 -38.21 -53.34 -23.39
CA ILE A 575 -39.57 -53.04 -23.78
C ILE A 575 -40.27 -54.38 -23.86
N PRO A 576 -41.33 -54.61 -23.08
CA PRO A 576 -42.14 -55.82 -23.22
C PRO A 576 -42.55 -56.04 -24.67
N LEU A 577 -42.12 -57.17 -25.24
CA LEU A 577 -42.44 -57.62 -26.59
C LEU A 577 -42.93 -59.06 -26.53
N TYR A 578 -44.01 -59.33 -27.24
CA TYR A 578 -44.63 -60.63 -27.26
C TYR A 578 -45.16 -60.97 -28.65
N VAL A 579 -45.16 -62.26 -28.94
CA VAL A 579 -45.63 -62.82 -30.20
C VAL A 579 -46.76 -63.79 -29.89
N ARG A 580 -47.92 -63.57 -30.50
CA ARG A 580 -49.07 -64.47 -30.45
C ARG A 580 -49.28 -65.15 -31.79
N ASP A 581 -49.79 -66.38 -31.77
CA ASP A 581 -50.12 -67.14 -32.98
C ASP A 581 -51.45 -66.70 -33.61
N LEU A 582 -51.87 -67.39 -34.68
CA LEU A 582 -53.11 -67.10 -35.40
C LEU A 582 -54.38 -67.39 -34.59
N GLN A 583 -54.25 -68.06 -33.44
CA GLN A 583 -55.34 -68.32 -32.49
C GLN A 583 -55.30 -67.35 -31.30
N GLY A 584 -54.43 -66.33 -31.32
CA GLY A 584 -54.28 -65.36 -30.24
C GLY A 584 -53.51 -65.88 -29.01
N ARG A 585 -52.88 -67.06 -29.11
CA ARG A 585 -52.15 -67.69 -28.00
C ARG A 585 -50.69 -67.23 -27.98
N LEU A 586 -50.13 -67.04 -26.79
CA LEU A 586 -48.75 -66.58 -26.65
C LEU A 586 -47.75 -67.63 -27.15
N SER A 587 -47.00 -67.32 -28.20
CA SER A 587 -45.99 -68.22 -28.78
C SER A 587 -44.62 -68.02 -28.15
N THR A 588 -44.18 -66.77 -28.05
CA THR A 588 -42.92 -66.37 -27.40
C THR A 588 -43.03 -64.93 -26.91
N CYS A 589 -42.30 -64.59 -25.86
CA CYS A 589 -42.13 -63.22 -25.43
C CYS A 589 -40.68 -62.99 -25.05
N ASN A 590 -40.28 -61.73 -25.04
CA ASN A 590 -38.98 -61.36 -24.54
C ASN A 590 -38.97 -61.29 -23.01
N HIS A 591 -37.77 -61.23 -22.45
CA HIS A 591 -37.60 -61.24 -21.00
C HIS A 591 -38.27 -60.04 -20.30
N ALA A 592 -38.32 -58.87 -20.95
CA ALA A 592 -38.99 -57.70 -20.41
C ALA A 592 -40.50 -57.93 -20.20
N TYR A 593 -41.15 -58.69 -21.07
CA TYR A 593 -42.57 -59.06 -20.91
C TYR A 593 -42.78 -60.06 -19.77
N GLU A 594 -41.89 -61.04 -19.59
CA GLU A 594 -41.93 -61.98 -18.47
C GLU A 594 -41.78 -61.26 -17.13
N GLN A 595 -40.81 -60.35 -17.06
CA GLN A 595 -40.54 -59.57 -15.85
C GLN A 595 -41.68 -58.60 -15.51
N PHE A 596 -42.23 -57.92 -16.51
CA PHE A 596 -43.30 -56.94 -16.30
C PHE A 596 -44.56 -57.57 -15.67
N PHE A 597 -44.81 -58.86 -15.93
CA PHE A 597 -45.92 -59.60 -15.34
C PHE A 597 -45.51 -60.64 -14.29
N GLY A 598 -44.22 -60.70 -13.95
CA GLY A 598 -43.67 -61.60 -12.93
C GLY A 598 -43.87 -63.10 -13.21
N ARG A 599 -44.11 -63.51 -14.47
CA ARG A 599 -44.33 -64.91 -14.86
C ARG A 599 -43.44 -65.30 -16.02
N SER A 600 -43.01 -66.55 -16.04
CA SER A 600 -42.13 -67.05 -17.09
C SER A 600 -42.90 -67.38 -18.37
N LEU A 601 -42.24 -67.31 -19.52
CA LEU A 601 -42.79 -67.70 -20.81
C LEU A 601 -43.27 -69.15 -20.78
N ASP A 602 -42.55 -70.05 -20.10
CA ASP A 602 -42.93 -71.47 -20.02
C ASP A 602 -44.29 -71.68 -19.31
N GLU A 603 -44.68 -70.79 -18.39
CA GLU A 603 -45.98 -70.81 -17.72
C GLU A 603 -47.09 -70.16 -18.54
N MET A 604 -46.75 -69.18 -19.39
CA MET A 604 -47.73 -68.40 -20.18
C MET A 604 -47.88 -68.88 -21.63
N ARG A 605 -46.97 -69.70 -22.13
CA ARG A 605 -46.96 -70.14 -23.52
C ARG A 605 -48.23 -70.94 -23.84
N GLY A 606 -48.86 -70.62 -24.96
CA GLY A 606 -50.08 -71.27 -25.43
C GLY A 606 -51.39 -70.73 -24.83
N THR A 607 -51.35 -69.69 -24.00
CA THR A 607 -52.55 -69.11 -23.36
C THR A 607 -53.04 -67.84 -24.06
N THR A 608 -54.37 -67.58 -24.02
CA THR A 608 -54.97 -66.30 -24.47
C THR A 608 -54.93 -65.23 -23.37
N PRO A 609 -55.11 -63.93 -23.67
CA PRO A 609 -55.10 -62.86 -22.65
C PRO A 609 -56.09 -63.10 -21.49
N GLN A 610 -57.26 -63.70 -21.76
CA GLN A 610 -58.22 -64.09 -20.72
C GLN A 610 -57.75 -65.26 -19.86
N GLU A 611 -57.14 -66.28 -20.49
CA GLU A 611 -56.62 -67.47 -19.80
C GLU A 611 -55.40 -67.14 -18.93
N GLN A 612 -54.68 -66.06 -19.23
CA GLN A 612 -53.47 -65.64 -18.50
C GLN A 612 -53.78 -65.14 -17.08
N GLY A 613 -54.92 -64.46 -16.87
CA GLY A 613 -55.33 -63.96 -15.55
C GLY A 613 -54.44 -62.86 -14.97
N ILE A 614 -53.68 -62.16 -15.82
CA ILE A 614 -52.66 -61.17 -15.44
C ILE A 614 -53.20 -59.73 -15.48
N ALA A 615 -54.26 -59.49 -16.25
CA ALA A 615 -54.94 -58.20 -16.34
C ALA A 615 -56.37 -58.31 -15.77
N PRO A 616 -56.97 -57.20 -15.29
CA PRO A 616 -58.38 -57.18 -14.89
C PRO A 616 -59.27 -57.74 -16.00
N ARG A 617 -60.32 -58.51 -15.66
CA ARG A 617 -61.13 -59.24 -16.64
C ARG A 617 -61.69 -58.36 -17.77
N ALA A 618 -62.01 -57.10 -17.47
CA ALA A 618 -62.45 -56.11 -18.47
C ALA A 618 -61.35 -55.75 -19.48
N LEU A 619 -60.10 -55.56 -19.03
CA LEU A 619 -58.95 -55.24 -19.89
C LEU A 619 -58.52 -56.45 -20.72
N ALA A 620 -58.59 -57.67 -20.16
CA ALA A 620 -58.28 -58.90 -20.89
C ALA A 620 -59.27 -59.19 -22.03
N LEU A 621 -60.57 -58.90 -21.81
CA LEU A 621 -61.61 -59.01 -22.84
C LEU A 621 -61.40 -58.01 -23.97
N ASP A 622 -61.11 -56.75 -23.64
CA ASP A 622 -60.83 -55.69 -24.63
C ASP A 622 -59.58 -56.03 -25.46
N LEU A 623 -58.49 -56.50 -24.83
CA LEU A 623 -57.27 -56.91 -25.53
C LEU A 623 -57.49 -58.09 -26.47
N GLU A 624 -58.28 -59.10 -26.08
CA GLU A 624 -58.55 -60.26 -26.93
C GLU A 624 -59.46 -59.90 -28.11
N GLU A 625 -60.47 -59.06 -27.89
CA GLU A 625 -61.30 -58.53 -28.98
C GLU A 625 -60.47 -57.68 -29.97
N GLN A 626 -59.55 -56.86 -29.47
CA GLN A 626 -58.61 -56.10 -30.29
C GLN A 626 -57.69 -57.02 -31.10
N HIS A 627 -57.10 -58.05 -30.48
CA HIS A 627 -56.23 -59.01 -31.17
C HIS A 627 -56.97 -59.73 -32.30
N GLN A 628 -58.22 -60.14 -32.05
CA GLN A 628 -59.01 -60.88 -33.03
C GLN A 628 -59.43 -59.99 -34.22
N ARG A 629 -59.89 -58.75 -33.95
CA ARG A 629 -60.15 -57.76 -34.99
C ARG A 629 -58.91 -57.46 -35.85
N LEU A 630 -57.71 -57.45 -35.26
CA LEU A 630 -56.45 -57.16 -35.98
C LEU A 630 -55.96 -58.35 -36.82
N LEU A 631 -56.20 -59.59 -36.38
CA LEU A 631 -55.97 -60.78 -37.20
C LEU A 631 -56.86 -60.81 -38.45
N ASP A 632 -58.11 -60.37 -38.33
CA ASP A 632 -59.07 -60.32 -39.43
C ASP A 632 -58.84 -59.13 -40.39
N ASN A 633 -58.60 -57.93 -39.85
CA ASN A 633 -58.49 -56.68 -40.64
C ASN A 633 -57.08 -56.37 -41.15
N ARG A 634 -56.03 -57.03 -40.63
CA ARG A 634 -54.61 -56.90 -41.02
C ARG A 634 -53.99 -55.49 -40.94
N GLN A 635 -54.55 -54.57 -40.15
CA GLN A 635 -53.98 -53.23 -39.94
C GLN A 635 -53.24 -53.12 -38.60
N SER A 636 -52.24 -52.25 -38.51
CA SER A 636 -51.44 -52.00 -37.28
C SER A 636 -52.08 -50.92 -36.40
N GLN A 637 -51.91 -50.99 -35.07
CA GLN A 637 -52.41 -49.98 -34.12
C GLN A 637 -51.33 -49.47 -33.14
N PHE A 638 -51.43 -48.19 -32.72
CA PHE A 638 -50.54 -47.50 -31.79
C PHE A 638 -51.35 -46.54 -30.89
N LEU A 639 -51.20 -46.60 -29.56
CA LEU A 639 -51.90 -45.69 -28.62
C LEU A 639 -51.25 -45.57 -27.24
N ASP A 640 -51.47 -44.44 -26.56
CA ASP A 640 -51.06 -44.19 -25.17
C ASP A 640 -52.09 -44.80 -24.22
N SER A 641 -51.63 -45.52 -23.20
CA SER A 641 -52.51 -46.14 -22.21
C SER A 641 -51.87 -46.17 -20.83
N VAL A 642 -52.70 -46.43 -19.82
CA VAL A 642 -52.25 -46.69 -18.45
C VAL A 642 -52.63 -48.13 -18.13
N ILE A 643 -51.63 -48.93 -17.78
CA ILE A 643 -51.87 -50.29 -17.29
C ILE A 643 -51.53 -50.32 -15.81
N GLU A 644 -52.45 -50.88 -15.03
CA GLU A 644 -52.23 -51.13 -13.62
C GLU A 644 -51.78 -52.58 -13.43
N VAL A 645 -50.59 -52.77 -12.88
CA VAL A 645 -50.00 -54.08 -12.57
C VAL A 645 -49.60 -54.07 -11.10
N ASP A 646 -50.03 -55.09 -10.35
CA ASP A 646 -49.78 -55.23 -8.91
C ASP A 646 -50.15 -53.99 -8.06
N GLY A 647 -51.15 -53.21 -8.49
CA GLY A 647 -51.62 -52.00 -7.82
C GLY A 647 -50.80 -50.73 -8.08
N GLN A 648 -49.85 -50.77 -9.03
CA GLN A 648 -49.11 -49.60 -9.51
C GLN A 648 -49.52 -49.24 -10.94
N ALA A 649 -49.78 -47.94 -11.17
CA ALA A 649 -50.12 -47.42 -12.48
C ALA A 649 -48.85 -47.16 -13.30
N HIS A 650 -48.69 -47.89 -14.40
CA HIS A 650 -47.61 -47.69 -15.37
C HIS A 650 -48.15 -46.94 -16.59
N HIS A 651 -47.51 -45.82 -16.92
CA HIS A 651 -47.82 -45.08 -18.15
C HIS A 651 -47.09 -45.71 -19.33
N ILE A 652 -47.83 -46.18 -20.32
CA ILE A 652 -47.26 -46.93 -21.43
C ILE A 652 -47.70 -46.39 -22.80
N TYR A 653 -46.83 -46.59 -23.78
CA TYR A 653 -47.13 -46.40 -25.19
C TYR A 653 -47.14 -47.76 -25.89
N GLN A 654 -48.29 -48.23 -26.39
CA GLN A 654 -48.46 -49.60 -26.90
C GLN A 654 -48.65 -49.67 -28.42
N TRP A 655 -48.18 -50.77 -29.03
CA TRP A 655 -48.37 -51.09 -30.44
C TRP A 655 -48.65 -52.58 -30.70
N LEU A 656 -49.42 -52.86 -31.76
CA LEU A 656 -49.74 -54.21 -32.21
C LEU A 656 -49.69 -54.33 -33.74
N VAL A 657 -48.94 -55.33 -34.24
CA VAL A 657 -48.68 -55.52 -35.68
C VAL A 657 -48.72 -57.01 -36.10
N PRO A 658 -49.27 -57.38 -37.27
CA PRO A 658 -49.20 -58.77 -37.78
C PRO A 658 -47.83 -59.10 -38.42
N PHE A 659 -47.33 -60.34 -38.27
CA PHE A 659 -46.06 -60.78 -38.88
C PHE A 659 -46.20 -62.02 -39.78
N TYR A 660 -45.29 -62.16 -40.75
CA TYR A 660 -45.37 -63.10 -41.88
C TYR A 660 -44.06 -63.90 -42.03
N THR A 661 -44.15 -65.11 -42.57
CA THR A 661 -42.97 -65.89 -43.00
C THR A 661 -42.26 -65.27 -44.22
N ALA A 662 -41.04 -65.72 -44.51
CA ALA A 662 -40.32 -65.37 -45.75
C ALA A 662 -41.08 -65.71 -47.04
N LEU A 663 -42.10 -66.58 -46.98
CA LEU A 663 -42.99 -66.95 -48.09
C LEU A 663 -44.33 -66.17 -48.08
N GLY A 664 -44.47 -65.13 -47.26
CA GLY A 664 -45.63 -64.23 -47.23
C GLY A 664 -46.87 -64.77 -46.49
N LYS A 665 -46.79 -65.95 -45.87
CA LYS A 665 -47.90 -66.52 -45.08
C LYS A 665 -47.90 -65.93 -43.66
N GLN A 666 -49.03 -65.38 -43.22
CA GLN A 666 -49.20 -64.81 -41.87
C GLN A 666 -48.95 -65.89 -40.81
N GLN A 667 -48.23 -65.54 -39.76
CA GLN A 667 -47.87 -66.44 -38.66
C GLN A 667 -48.47 -66.01 -37.32
N GLY A 668 -48.83 -64.74 -37.16
CA GLY A 668 -49.42 -64.26 -35.92
C GLY A 668 -49.32 -62.75 -35.74
N LEU A 669 -49.39 -62.30 -34.49
CA LEU A 669 -49.27 -60.91 -34.06
C LEU A 669 -48.00 -60.71 -33.24
N LEU A 670 -47.35 -59.57 -33.41
CA LEU A 670 -46.28 -59.05 -32.57
C LEU A 670 -46.81 -57.80 -31.87
N GLY A 671 -46.78 -57.80 -30.54
CA GLY A 671 -47.19 -56.67 -29.72
C GLY A 671 -46.07 -56.21 -28.81
N GLY A 672 -46.10 -54.94 -28.43
CA GLY A 672 -45.23 -54.42 -27.38
C GLY A 672 -45.67 -53.07 -26.84
N TRP A 673 -45.06 -52.67 -25.72
CA TRP A 673 -45.27 -51.35 -25.15
C TRP A 673 -44.02 -50.81 -24.46
N ILE A 674 -43.86 -49.49 -24.44
CA ILE A 674 -42.78 -48.79 -23.71
C ILE A 674 -43.34 -48.16 -22.45
N ASP A 675 -42.76 -48.48 -21.30
CA ASP A 675 -42.99 -47.73 -20.06
C ASP A 675 -42.26 -46.39 -20.14
N ILE A 676 -43.02 -45.30 -20.14
CA ILE A 676 -42.50 -43.93 -20.25
C ILE A 676 -42.35 -43.24 -18.88
N SER A 677 -42.49 -43.99 -17.77
CA SER A 677 -42.44 -43.45 -16.40
C SER A 677 -41.04 -42.93 -16.02
N VAL A 678 -39.96 -43.66 -16.36
CA VAL A 678 -38.58 -43.22 -16.08
C VAL A 678 -38.20 -42.01 -16.93
N ARG A 679 -38.68 -41.93 -18.18
CA ARG A 679 -38.47 -40.75 -19.03
C ARG A 679 -39.08 -39.50 -18.39
N LYS A 680 -40.28 -39.63 -17.82
CA LYS A 680 -40.92 -38.56 -17.03
C LYS A 680 -40.15 -38.22 -15.75
N HIS A 681 -39.52 -39.21 -15.11
CA HIS A 681 -38.69 -38.99 -13.92
C HIS A 681 -37.31 -38.37 -14.24
N LEU A 682 -36.68 -38.72 -15.36
CA LEU A 682 -35.42 -38.13 -15.82
C LEU A 682 -35.60 -36.68 -16.29
N GLU A 683 -36.73 -36.37 -16.92
CA GLU A 683 -37.15 -35.00 -17.19
C GLU A 683 -37.17 -34.16 -15.90
N HIS A 684 -37.60 -34.76 -14.78
CA HIS A 684 -37.57 -34.14 -13.46
C HIS A 684 -36.14 -34.01 -12.88
N LYS A 685 -35.28 -35.02 -12.99
CA LYS A 685 -33.87 -34.94 -12.53
C LYS A 685 -33.02 -33.95 -13.31
N LEU A 686 -33.32 -33.75 -14.60
CA LEU A 686 -32.62 -32.79 -15.44
C LEU A 686 -32.91 -31.35 -14.98
N LEU A 687 -34.14 -31.10 -14.50
CA LEU A 687 -34.51 -29.84 -13.82
C LEU A 687 -33.73 -29.65 -12.51
N GLU A 688 -33.53 -30.71 -11.70
CA GLU A 688 -32.72 -30.62 -10.47
C GLU A 688 -31.23 -30.30 -10.73
N ALA A 689 -30.61 -30.92 -11.75
CA ALA A 689 -29.21 -30.65 -12.08
C ALA A 689 -29.00 -29.24 -12.66
N GLN A 690 -29.98 -28.75 -13.44
CA GLN A 690 -30.01 -27.36 -13.88
C GLN A 690 -30.09 -26.40 -12.69
N GLN A 691 -30.92 -26.73 -11.69
CA GLN A 691 -31.06 -25.94 -10.47
C GLN A 691 -29.73 -25.82 -9.70
N GLN A 692 -28.97 -26.92 -9.55
CA GLN A 692 -27.66 -26.88 -8.88
C GLN A 692 -26.62 -25.98 -9.57
N ALA A 693 -26.60 -25.97 -10.91
CA ALA A 693 -25.71 -25.09 -11.66
C ALA A 693 -26.10 -23.60 -11.50
N VAL A 694 -27.41 -23.32 -11.46
CA VAL A 694 -27.94 -21.98 -11.17
C VAL A 694 -27.55 -21.55 -9.75
N ASP A 695 -27.68 -22.43 -8.76
CA ASP A 695 -27.35 -22.15 -7.37
C ASP A 695 -25.85 -21.83 -7.18
N ALA A 696 -24.95 -22.56 -7.86
CA ALA A 696 -23.51 -22.29 -7.82
C ALA A 696 -23.14 -20.94 -8.48
N SER A 697 -23.78 -20.59 -9.60
CA SER A 697 -23.59 -19.30 -10.26
C SER A 697 -24.10 -18.14 -9.41
N ALA A 698 -25.24 -18.34 -8.73
CA ALA A 698 -25.80 -17.37 -7.79
C ALA A 698 -24.87 -17.14 -6.61
N ALA A 699 -24.28 -18.19 -6.03
CA ALA A 699 -23.34 -18.08 -4.92
C ALA A 699 -22.08 -17.28 -5.28
N LYS A 700 -21.51 -17.49 -6.49
CA LYS A 700 -20.37 -16.71 -7.00
C LYS A 700 -20.71 -15.23 -7.14
N SER A 701 -21.86 -14.93 -7.75
CA SER A 701 -22.34 -13.57 -7.98
C SER A 701 -22.62 -12.86 -6.65
N GLN A 702 -23.20 -13.58 -5.68
CA GLN A 702 -23.47 -13.08 -4.34
C GLN A 702 -22.18 -12.79 -3.56
N PHE A 703 -21.15 -13.64 -3.66
CA PHE A 703 -19.85 -13.39 -3.05
C PHE A 703 -19.18 -12.12 -3.56
N LEU A 704 -19.17 -11.90 -4.88
CA LEU A 704 -18.61 -10.69 -5.49
C LEU A 704 -19.40 -9.43 -5.09
N ALA A 705 -20.73 -9.52 -5.04
CA ALA A 705 -21.59 -8.43 -4.58
C ALA A 705 -21.33 -8.06 -3.11
N THR A 706 -21.21 -9.06 -2.22
CA THR A 706 -20.91 -8.84 -0.80
C THR A 706 -19.52 -8.23 -0.61
N MET A 707 -18.48 -8.80 -1.23
CA MET A 707 -17.11 -8.29 -1.12
C MET A 707 -16.97 -6.87 -1.67
N SER A 708 -17.68 -6.54 -2.75
CA SER A 708 -17.70 -5.16 -3.24
C SER A 708 -18.33 -4.20 -2.24
N HIS A 709 -19.36 -4.60 -1.50
CA HIS A 709 -20.04 -3.73 -0.54
C HIS A 709 -19.15 -3.50 0.70
N GLU A 710 -18.50 -4.56 1.19
CA GLU A 710 -17.57 -4.52 2.33
C GLU A 710 -16.33 -3.68 2.03
N LEU A 711 -15.81 -3.70 0.79
CA LEU A 711 -14.65 -2.90 0.39
C LEU A 711 -15.01 -1.44 0.07
N ARG A 712 -16.20 -1.19 -0.51
CA ARG A 712 -16.61 0.16 -0.93
C ARG A 712 -16.96 1.06 0.24
N THR A 713 -17.54 0.51 1.32
CA THR A 713 -17.99 1.27 2.49
C THR A 713 -16.86 2.01 3.22
N PRO A 714 -15.73 1.37 3.61
CA PRO A 714 -14.61 2.08 4.24
C PRO A 714 -13.90 3.02 3.25
N LEU A 715 -13.84 2.66 1.97
CA LEU A 715 -13.17 3.48 0.96
C LEU A 715 -13.94 4.78 0.66
N ASN A 716 -15.27 4.72 0.62
CA ASN A 716 -16.13 5.89 0.41
C ASN A 716 -16.03 6.87 1.58
N ALA A 717 -15.94 6.39 2.81
CA ALA A 717 -15.74 7.24 3.98
C ALA A 717 -14.38 7.97 3.92
N MET A 718 -13.32 7.27 3.52
CA MET A 718 -12.00 7.87 3.31
C MET A 718 -12.02 8.92 2.19
N VAL A 719 -12.70 8.65 1.06
CA VAL A 719 -12.84 9.65 -0.03
C VAL A 719 -13.56 10.90 0.46
N GLY A 720 -14.65 10.75 1.23
CA GLY A 720 -15.39 11.89 1.80
C GLY A 720 -14.56 12.74 2.75
N LEU A 721 -13.76 12.12 3.63
CA LEU A 721 -12.81 12.81 4.52
C LEU A 721 -11.71 13.52 3.72
N LEU A 722 -11.14 12.86 2.71
CA LEU A 722 -10.11 13.44 1.84
C LEU A 722 -10.68 14.63 1.05
N GLU A 723 -11.92 14.56 0.54
CA GLU A 723 -12.59 15.65 -0.16
C GLU A 723 -12.88 16.84 0.77
N LEU A 724 -13.27 16.58 2.02
CA LEU A 724 -13.52 17.62 3.03
C LEU A 724 -12.26 18.41 3.39
N GLU A 725 -11.13 17.72 3.56
CA GLU A 725 -9.80 18.28 3.80
C GLU A 725 -9.27 19.06 2.58
N THR A 726 -9.46 18.49 1.38
CA THR A 726 -9.01 19.10 0.11
C THR A 726 -9.77 20.40 -0.20
N SER A 727 -11.04 20.47 0.18
CA SER A 727 -11.90 21.64 -0.08
C SER A 727 -11.81 22.75 1.00
N GLY A 728 -11.21 22.46 2.16
CA GLY A 728 -11.08 23.42 3.28
C GLY A 728 -9.78 24.24 3.24
N ALA A 729 -8.77 23.80 2.49
CA ALA A 729 -7.48 24.47 2.38
C ALA A 729 -7.42 25.34 1.10
N SER A 730 -6.93 26.58 1.21
CA SER A 730 -6.76 27.50 0.07
C SER A 730 -5.84 26.96 -1.05
N THR A 731 -5.05 25.93 -0.74
CA THR A 731 -4.30 25.08 -1.68
C THR A 731 -4.19 23.67 -1.08
N PRO A 732 -4.95 22.68 -1.59
CA PRO A 732 -4.83 21.31 -1.09
C PRO A 732 -3.45 20.72 -1.37
N SER A 733 -2.93 19.93 -0.42
CA SER A 733 -1.65 19.25 -0.63
C SER A 733 -1.78 18.20 -1.75
N GLN A 734 -0.77 18.11 -2.60
CA GLN A 734 -0.75 17.17 -3.72
C GLN A 734 -0.93 15.70 -3.25
N ASN A 735 -0.47 15.37 -2.05
CA ASN A 735 -0.63 14.04 -1.45
C ASN A 735 -2.09 13.71 -1.09
N LEU A 736 -2.87 14.70 -0.64
CA LEU A 736 -4.30 14.55 -0.37
C LEU A 736 -5.07 14.32 -1.68
N SER A 737 -4.72 15.05 -2.74
CA SER A 737 -5.31 14.84 -4.07
C SER A 737 -4.95 13.46 -4.67
N ILE A 738 -3.71 13.00 -4.47
CA ILE A 738 -3.25 11.66 -4.92
C ILE A 738 -3.95 10.56 -4.12
N ALA A 739 -4.12 10.71 -2.80
CA ALA A 739 -4.86 9.76 -1.97
C ALA A 739 -6.33 9.69 -2.38
N GLN A 740 -6.96 10.85 -2.64
CA GLN A 740 -8.33 10.93 -3.14
C GLN A 740 -8.46 10.24 -4.51
N GLN A 741 -7.55 10.53 -5.43
CA GLN A 741 -7.52 9.93 -6.77
C GLN A 741 -7.27 8.42 -6.72
N SER A 742 -6.44 7.95 -5.80
CA SER A 742 -6.15 6.52 -5.62
C SER A 742 -7.35 5.77 -5.04
N ALA A 743 -8.05 6.36 -4.06
CA ALA A 743 -9.26 5.80 -3.50
C ALA A 743 -10.41 5.79 -4.54
N GLN A 744 -10.59 6.88 -5.29
CA GLN A 744 -11.55 6.91 -6.40
C GLN A 744 -11.27 5.86 -7.47
N SER A 745 -9.99 5.69 -7.86
CA SER A 745 -9.57 4.67 -8.84
C SER A 745 -9.88 3.24 -8.38
N MET A 746 -9.79 2.96 -7.08
CA MET A 746 -10.15 1.65 -6.52
C MET A 746 -11.66 1.41 -6.52
N ILE A 747 -12.48 2.43 -6.23
CA ILE A 747 -13.94 2.34 -6.34
C ILE A 747 -14.35 2.05 -7.78
N ASP A 748 -13.78 2.77 -8.74
CA ASP A 748 -14.07 2.60 -10.17
C ASP A 748 -13.66 1.20 -10.65
N LEU A 749 -12.53 0.67 -10.17
CA LEU A 749 -12.09 -0.69 -10.50
C LEU A 749 -13.08 -1.75 -10.00
N ILE A 750 -13.52 -1.63 -8.75
CA ILE A 750 -14.50 -2.54 -8.14
C ILE A 750 -15.84 -2.44 -8.88
N GLY A 751 -16.28 -1.24 -9.23
CA GLY A 751 -17.49 -1.01 -10.03
C GLY A 751 -17.43 -1.69 -11.39
N ASN A 752 -16.30 -1.55 -12.09
CA ASN A 752 -16.09 -2.16 -13.41
C ASN A 752 -16.07 -3.71 -13.37
N ILE A 753 -15.52 -4.32 -12.32
CA ILE A 753 -15.53 -5.78 -12.16
C ILE A 753 -16.96 -6.30 -11.97
N LEU A 754 -17.79 -5.60 -11.20
CA LEU A 754 -19.19 -5.97 -11.01
C LEU A 754 -20.04 -5.79 -12.27
N ASP A 755 -19.81 -4.71 -13.01
CA ASP A 755 -20.52 -4.49 -14.27
C ASP A 755 -20.18 -5.60 -15.29
N LEU A 756 -18.92 -6.05 -15.37
CA LEU A 756 -18.51 -7.17 -16.21
C LEU A 756 -19.25 -8.48 -15.85
N ASP A 757 -19.29 -8.85 -14.55
CA ASP A 757 -19.96 -10.07 -14.08
C ASP A 757 -21.48 -10.04 -14.36
N LYS A 758 -22.12 -8.86 -14.21
CA LYS A 758 -23.55 -8.68 -14.54
C LYS A 758 -23.85 -8.82 -16.03
N VAL A 759 -22.95 -8.36 -16.90
CA VAL A 759 -23.13 -8.53 -18.36
C VAL A 759 -22.91 -9.98 -18.76
N GLU A 760 -21.87 -10.65 -18.26
CA GLU A 760 -21.59 -12.07 -18.57
C GLU A 760 -22.72 -13.01 -18.11
N THR A 761 -23.38 -12.70 -16.99
CA THR A 761 -24.52 -13.46 -16.46
C THR A 761 -25.86 -13.09 -17.09
N GLY A 762 -25.91 -12.09 -17.97
CA GLY A 762 -27.14 -11.59 -18.59
C GLY A 762 -28.10 -10.87 -17.63
N GLN A 763 -27.62 -10.47 -16.44
CA GLN A 763 -28.42 -9.79 -15.40
C GLN A 763 -28.45 -8.26 -15.55
N MET A 764 -27.76 -7.71 -16.56
CA MET A 764 -27.76 -6.28 -16.82
C MET A 764 -28.99 -5.87 -17.66
N GLU A 765 -29.95 -5.21 -17.04
CA GLU A 765 -31.10 -4.63 -17.72
C GLU A 765 -30.86 -3.17 -18.12
N LEU A 766 -31.22 -2.82 -19.37
CA LEU A 766 -31.18 -1.46 -19.89
C LEU A 766 -32.46 -0.72 -19.53
N VAL A 767 -32.34 0.53 -19.07
CA VAL A 767 -33.49 1.40 -18.76
C VAL A 767 -33.52 2.58 -19.73
N PRO A 768 -34.03 2.38 -20.96
CA PRO A 768 -34.14 3.46 -21.92
C PRO A 768 -35.11 4.53 -21.41
N SER A 769 -34.68 5.79 -21.47
CA SER A 769 -35.50 6.95 -21.09
C SER A 769 -35.38 8.06 -22.13
N PRO A 770 -36.42 8.91 -22.32
CA PRO A 770 -36.37 10.04 -23.24
C PRO A 770 -35.27 11.03 -22.83
N THR A 771 -34.23 11.14 -23.64
CA THR A 771 -33.03 11.93 -23.33
C THR A 771 -32.70 12.90 -24.45
N ALA A 772 -32.39 14.16 -24.10
CA ALA A 772 -31.76 15.10 -25.02
C ALA A 772 -30.28 14.73 -25.17
N LEU A 773 -29.93 14.16 -26.31
CA LEU A 773 -28.55 13.72 -26.56
C LEU A 773 -27.57 14.88 -26.67
N ASP A 774 -27.98 16.02 -27.23
CA ASP A 774 -27.17 17.23 -27.32
C ASP A 774 -26.73 17.72 -25.92
N GLN A 775 -27.67 17.79 -24.97
CA GLN A 775 -27.38 18.20 -23.60
C GLN A 775 -26.55 17.15 -22.85
N LEU A 776 -26.83 15.86 -23.04
CA LEU A 776 -26.03 14.78 -22.44
C LEU A 776 -24.57 14.83 -22.91
N LEU A 777 -24.35 14.98 -24.23
CA LEU A 777 -23.02 15.05 -24.82
C LEU A 777 -22.23 16.28 -24.32
N ALA A 778 -22.90 17.43 -24.18
CA ALA A 778 -22.30 18.65 -23.63
C ALA A 778 -21.88 18.45 -22.16
N ASN A 779 -22.78 17.90 -21.33
CA ASN A 779 -22.49 17.62 -19.92
C ASN A 779 -21.33 16.64 -19.76
N CYS A 780 -21.28 15.59 -20.60
CA CYS A 780 -20.17 14.63 -20.58
C CYS A 780 -18.81 15.30 -20.88
N LEU A 781 -18.77 16.23 -21.83
CA LEU A 781 -17.54 16.94 -22.20
C LEU A 781 -17.10 17.95 -21.13
N GLU A 782 -18.05 18.61 -20.47
CA GLU A 782 -17.76 19.60 -19.42
C GLU A 782 -17.02 18.98 -18.23
N LEU A 783 -17.35 17.73 -17.87
CA LEU A 783 -16.66 16.97 -16.83
C LEU A 783 -15.15 16.81 -17.08
N PHE A 784 -14.72 16.79 -18.35
CA PHE A 784 -13.32 16.66 -18.74
C PHE A 784 -12.63 17.98 -19.09
N ALA A 785 -13.35 19.10 -19.03
CA ALA A 785 -12.83 20.41 -19.43
C ALA A 785 -11.68 20.92 -18.56
N ALA A 786 -11.66 20.54 -17.27
CA ALA A 786 -10.55 20.89 -16.37
C ALA A 786 -9.28 20.10 -16.73
N GLN A 787 -9.41 18.78 -16.93
CA GLN A 787 -8.30 17.88 -17.26
C GLN A 787 -7.67 18.21 -18.62
N ALA A 788 -8.49 18.56 -19.62
CA ALA A 788 -7.99 19.00 -20.92
C ALA A 788 -7.27 20.36 -20.84
N ARG A 789 -7.76 21.30 -20.02
CA ARG A 789 -7.09 22.60 -19.79
C ARG A 789 -5.73 22.42 -19.14
N GLU A 790 -5.63 21.53 -18.15
CA GLU A 790 -4.37 21.19 -17.48
C GLU A 790 -3.34 20.59 -18.46
N LYS A 791 -3.79 19.76 -19.40
CA LYS A 791 -2.94 19.18 -20.45
C LYS A 791 -2.79 20.05 -21.71
N HIS A 792 -3.35 21.25 -21.74
CA HIS A 792 -3.39 22.13 -22.92
C HIS A 792 -3.95 21.46 -24.20
N LEU A 793 -4.96 20.60 -24.06
CA LEU A 793 -5.64 19.93 -25.17
C LEU A 793 -6.92 20.66 -25.57
N GLU A 794 -7.21 20.74 -26.86
CA GLU A 794 -8.50 21.25 -27.35
C GLU A 794 -9.57 20.16 -27.29
N LEU A 795 -10.65 20.39 -26.55
CA LEU A 795 -11.86 19.55 -26.56
C LEU A 795 -12.88 20.09 -27.55
N LYS A 796 -13.34 19.24 -28.48
CA LYS A 796 -14.30 19.61 -29.53
C LYS A 796 -15.56 18.75 -29.46
N LEU A 797 -16.73 19.39 -29.54
CA LEU A 797 -18.02 18.73 -29.72
C LEU A 797 -18.56 19.05 -31.12
N ARG A 798 -18.87 18.01 -31.90
CA ARG A 798 -19.56 18.17 -33.19
C ARG A 798 -20.75 17.24 -33.28
N HIS A 799 -21.96 17.75 -33.13
CA HIS A 799 -23.17 16.95 -33.35
C HIS A 799 -24.00 17.53 -34.50
N ARG A 800 -24.66 16.65 -35.26
CA ARG A 800 -25.68 17.01 -36.24
C ARG A 800 -26.97 16.27 -35.86
N LEU A 801 -27.53 16.65 -34.70
CA LEU A 801 -28.75 16.07 -34.14
C LEU A 801 -29.87 17.13 -34.15
N PRO A 802 -31.10 16.77 -34.50
CA PRO A 802 -32.25 17.68 -34.37
C PRO A 802 -32.54 17.98 -32.89
N PRO A 803 -32.61 19.26 -32.48
CA PRO A 803 -32.82 19.64 -31.08
C PRO A 803 -34.21 19.28 -30.54
N GLU A 804 -35.19 19.14 -31.43
CA GLU A 804 -36.60 18.83 -31.09
C GLU A 804 -36.85 17.34 -30.80
N ARG A 805 -35.81 16.50 -30.76
CA ARG A 805 -35.93 15.04 -30.57
C ARG A 805 -35.36 14.59 -29.25
N ARG A 806 -36.17 13.84 -28.49
CA ARG A 806 -35.74 13.07 -27.32
C ARG A 806 -35.55 11.62 -27.71
N TYR A 807 -34.35 11.08 -27.52
CA TYR A 807 -34.00 9.70 -27.88
C TYR A 807 -34.22 8.77 -26.68
N GLN A 808 -34.84 7.62 -26.92
CA GLN A 808 -35.01 6.56 -25.92
C GLN A 808 -33.69 5.83 -25.75
N VAL A 809 -32.92 6.21 -24.73
CA VAL A 809 -31.60 5.65 -24.46
C VAL A 809 -31.37 5.55 -22.96
N ASP A 810 -30.60 4.55 -22.54
CA ASP A 810 -30.11 4.48 -21.17
C ASP A 810 -28.98 5.51 -21.01
N ALA A 811 -29.32 6.68 -20.47
CA ALA A 811 -28.41 7.80 -20.31
C ALA A 811 -27.19 7.45 -19.43
N LEU A 812 -27.38 6.61 -18.42
CA LEU A 812 -26.31 6.21 -17.50
C LEU A 812 -25.29 5.34 -18.24
N ARG A 813 -25.75 4.31 -18.97
CA ARG A 813 -24.87 3.42 -19.72
C ARG A 813 -24.20 4.12 -20.90
N LEU A 814 -24.91 5.01 -21.60
CA LEU A 814 -24.29 5.84 -22.64
C LEU A 814 -23.22 6.76 -22.07
N THR A 815 -23.48 7.40 -20.92
CA THR A 815 -22.49 8.22 -20.22
C THR A 815 -21.26 7.40 -19.81
N GLN A 816 -21.45 6.17 -19.33
CA GLN A 816 -20.36 5.25 -18.98
C GLN A 816 -19.48 4.91 -20.19
N ILE A 817 -20.09 4.62 -21.35
CA ILE A 817 -19.36 4.37 -22.60
C ILE A 817 -18.55 5.62 -22.98
N LEU A 818 -19.18 6.80 -23.00
CA LEU A 818 -18.52 8.05 -23.38
C LEU A 818 -17.39 8.43 -22.40
N HIS A 819 -17.59 8.27 -21.10
CA HIS A 819 -16.61 8.56 -20.06
C HIS A 819 -15.35 7.69 -20.23
N ASN A 820 -15.53 6.38 -20.46
CA ASN A 820 -14.42 5.46 -20.70
C ASN A 820 -13.65 5.77 -21.98
N LEU A 821 -14.33 6.17 -23.05
CA LEU A 821 -13.68 6.52 -24.32
C LEU A 821 -12.97 7.88 -24.25
N LEU A 822 -13.59 8.91 -23.66
CA LEU A 822 -13.01 10.25 -23.52
C LEU A 822 -11.83 10.28 -22.54
N SER A 823 -11.94 9.58 -21.41
CA SER A 823 -10.85 9.44 -20.45
C SER A 823 -9.63 8.79 -21.10
N ASN A 824 -9.81 7.72 -21.87
CA ASN A 824 -8.71 7.09 -22.63
C ASN A 824 -8.12 8.04 -23.68
N ALA A 825 -8.95 8.74 -24.45
CA ALA A 825 -8.48 9.70 -25.45
C ALA A 825 -7.61 10.82 -24.83
N LEU A 826 -8.05 11.41 -23.71
CA LEU A 826 -7.30 12.44 -22.98
C LEU A 826 -6.05 11.90 -22.28
N LYS A 827 -6.10 10.65 -21.82
CA LYS A 827 -4.99 9.99 -21.17
C LYS A 827 -3.81 9.78 -22.12
N PHE A 828 -4.07 9.33 -23.35
CA PHE A 828 -3.05 8.95 -24.33
C PHE A 828 -2.73 10.04 -25.37
N THR A 829 -3.30 11.24 -25.20
CA THR A 829 -2.97 12.43 -25.99
C THR A 829 -2.20 13.41 -25.13
N ASN A 830 -0.98 13.75 -25.55
CA ASN A 830 -0.13 14.71 -24.85
C ASN A 830 -0.27 16.14 -25.39
N GLN A 831 -0.48 16.27 -26.71
CA GLN A 831 -0.69 17.55 -27.40
C GLN A 831 -1.67 17.35 -28.55
N GLY A 832 -2.45 18.40 -28.87
CA GLY A 832 -3.42 18.38 -29.96
C GLY A 832 -4.87 18.44 -29.46
N TRP A 833 -5.75 17.59 -29.99
CA TRP A 833 -7.18 17.69 -29.73
C TRP A 833 -7.84 16.32 -29.49
N VAL A 834 -8.93 16.37 -28.74
CA VAL A 834 -9.87 15.25 -28.57
C VAL A 834 -11.25 15.73 -29.01
N GLU A 835 -11.89 15.00 -29.90
CA GLU A 835 -13.18 15.35 -30.49
C GLU A 835 -14.20 14.25 -30.24
N LEU A 836 -15.36 14.64 -29.70
CA LEU A 836 -16.57 13.84 -29.69
C LEU A 836 -17.46 14.32 -30.83
N SER A 837 -17.79 13.42 -31.76
CA SER A 837 -18.74 13.73 -32.83
C SER A 837 -19.87 12.72 -32.92
N VAL A 838 -21.07 13.21 -33.20
CA VAL A 838 -22.28 12.39 -33.33
C VAL A 838 -23.01 12.76 -34.61
N GLN A 839 -23.28 11.75 -35.43
CA GLN A 839 -23.92 11.91 -36.73
C GLN A 839 -25.12 10.98 -36.85
N GLU A 840 -26.23 11.50 -37.34
CA GLU A 840 -27.38 10.68 -37.74
C GLU A 840 -27.12 10.13 -39.16
N LEU A 841 -27.12 8.80 -39.30
CA LEU A 841 -26.85 8.10 -40.56
C LEU A 841 -28.11 7.87 -41.39
N ASP A 842 -29.20 7.48 -40.71
CA ASP A 842 -30.49 7.20 -41.32
C ASP A 842 -31.61 7.56 -40.33
N SER A 843 -32.70 8.11 -40.85
CA SER A 843 -33.84 8.58 -40.07
C SER A 843 -35.12 7.91 -40.57
N GLY A 844 -35.60 6.92 -39.83
CA GLY A 844 -36.92 6.32 -40.02
C GLY A 844 -38.02 7.06 -39.24
N PRO A 845 -39.31 6.74 -39.46
CA PRO A 845 -40.39 7.27 -38.63
C PRO A 845 -40.23 6.78 -37.18
N ARG A 846 -39.88 7.71 -36.27
CA ARG A 846 -39.64 7.49 -34.82
C ARG A 846 -38.43 6.61 -34.44
N GLN A 847 -37.50 6.34 -35.35
CA GLN A 847 -36.22 5.69 -35.05
C GLN A 847 -35.10 6.34 -35.86
N SER A 848 -33.93 6.52 -35.24
CA SER A 848 -32.74 7.08 -35.88
C SER A 848 -31.53 6.22 -35.60
N ARG A 849 -30.75 5.99 -36.64
CA ARG A 849 -29.46 5.31 -36.54
C ARG A 849 -28.37 6.34 -36.32
N LEU A 850 -27.79 6.36 -35.13
CA LEU A 850 -26.77 7.32 -34.72
C LEU A 850 -25.39 6.66 -34.70
N MET A 851 -24.39 7.39 -35.19
CA MET A 851 -22.99 7.02 -35.15
C MET A 851 -22.24 8.01 -34.25
N PHE A 852 -21.56 7.47 -33.24
CA PHE A 852 -20.74 8.20 -32.30
C PHE A 852 -19.27 7.95 -32.64
N HIS A 853 -18.46 9.01 -32.67
CA HIS A 853 -17.02 8.93 -32.84
C HIS A 853 -16.31 9.69 -31.72
N VAL A 854 -15.39 9.03 -31.04
CA VAL A 854 -14.39 9.66 -30.17
C VAL A 854 -13.06 9.57 -30.89
N SER A 855 -12.48 10.71 -31.25
CA SER A 855 -11.22 10.81 -32.00
C SER A 855 -10.19 11.60 -31.22
N ASP A 856 -8.94 11.15 -31.24
CA ASP A 856 -7.81 11.84 -30.64
C ASP A 856 -6.61 11.89 -31.59
N THR A 857 -5.66 12.79 -31.29
CA THR A 857 -4.38 12.93 -32.00
C THR A 857 -3.20 12.30 -31.25
N GLY A 858 -3.48 11.35 -30.35
CA GLY A 858 -2.49 10.73 -29.47
C GLY A 858 -1.58 9.71 -30.14
N ILE A 859 -0.97 8.85 -29.31
CA ILE A 859 0.06 7.89 -29.74
C ILE A 859 -0.42 6.83 -30.74
N GLY A 860 -1.73 6.63 -30.89
CA GLY A 860 -2.31 5.58 -31.73
C GLY A 860 -1.97 4.15 -31.29
N ILE A 861 -2.60 3.15 -31.93
CA ILE A 861 -2.53 1.73 -31.59
C ILE A 861 -2.08 0.93 -32.82
N ALA A 862 -1.03 0.13 -32.67
CA ALA A 862 -0.49 -0.72 -33.74
C ALA A 862 -1.46 -1.85 -34.11
N GLU A 863 -1.50 -2.24 -35.40
CA GLU A 863 -2.49 -3.16 -35.98
C GLU A 863 -2.53 -4.55 -35.31
N ASP A 864 -1.37 -5.04 -34.86
CA ASP A 864 -1.20 -6.31 -34.14
C ASP A 864 -1.81 -6.31 -32.74
N GLN A 865 -1.96 -5.13 -32.12
CA GLN A 865 -2.49 -4.97 -30.77
C GLN A 865 -4.00 -4.68 -30.73
N GLN A 866 -4.60 -4.25 -31.84
CA GLN A 866 -6.02 -3.86 -31.92
C GLN A 866 -7.03 -4.97 -31.55
N PRO A 867 -6.79 -6.27 -31.84
CA PRO A 867 -7.71 -7.33 -31.43
C PRO A 867 -7.73 -7.56 -29.92
N GLN A 868 -6.61 -7.28 -29.25
CA GLN A 868 -6.38 -7.59 -27.83
C GLN A 868 -6.94 -6.52 -26.89
N ILE A 869 -7.04 -5.26 -27.32
CA ILE A 869 -7.52 -4.16 -26.45
C ILE A 869 -8.99 -4.26 -26.02
N PHE A 870 -9.80 -5.05 -26.73
CA PHE A 870 -11.20 -5.31 -26.35
C PHE A 870 -11.36 -6.58 -25.52
N ALA A 871 -10.29 -7.34 -25.30
CA ALA A 871 -10.31 -8.49 -24.41
C ALA A 871 -10.17 -8.04 -22.94
N PRO A 872 -10.93 -8.63 -22.00
CA PRO A 872 -10.86 -8.25 -20.60
C PRO A 872 -9.46 -8.51 -20.04
N TYR A 873 -8.96 -7.58 -19.22
CA TYR A 873 -7.66 -7.62 -18.53
C TYR A 873 -6.41 -7.53 -19.44
N GLN A 874 -6.56 -7.22 -20.74
CA GLN A 874 -5.41 -7.06 -21.64
C GLN A 874 -5.03 -5.58 -21.82
N GLN A 875 -3.73 -5.29 -21.80
CA GLN A 875 -3.15 -3.96 -22.01
C GLN A 875 -2.07 -4.00 -23.09
N ALA A 876 -2.04 -2.98 -23.94
CA ALA A 876 -1.22 -2.95 -25.15
C ALA A 876 0.30 -2.80 -24.90
N HIS A 877 0.74 -2.15 -23.82
CA HIS A 877 2.17 -1.91 -23.53
C HIS A 877 2.48 -1.96 -22.03
N ALA A 878 3.39 -2.84 -21.60
CA ALA A 878 3.86 -2.94 -20.21
C ALA A 878 4.63 -1.68 -19.75
N GLU A 879 5.35 -1.01 -20.65
CA GLU A 879 6.12 0.21 -20.36
C GLU A 879 5.24 1.47 -20.18
N ILE A 880 4.06 1.51 -20.82
CA ILE A 880 3.09 2.62 -20.72
C ILE A 880 2.14 2.43 -19.53
N ALA A 881 1.92 1.18 -19.09
CA ALA A 881 1.13 0.84 -17.91
C ALA A 881 1.71 1.49 -16.61
N HIS A 882 3.03 1.58 -16.52
CA HIS A 882 3.73 2.25 -15.41
C HIS A 882 3.59 3.78 -15.39
N LEU A 883 3.38 4.42 -16.55
CA LEU A 883 3.31 5.87 -16.69
C LEU A 883 1.90 6.44 -16.52
N HIS A 884 0.86 5.67 -16.86
CA HIS A 884 -0.49 6.21 -16.92
C HIS A 884 -1.59 5.38 -16.23
N GLY A 885 -1.32 4.17 -15.69
CA GLY A 885 -2.22 3.41 -14.81
C GLY A 885 -3.62 3.09 -15.35
N GLY A 886 -3.93 1.83 -15.69
CA GLY A 886 -5.26 1.41 -16.13
C GLY A 886 -5.57 -0.03 -15.76
N SER A 887 -6.85 -0.43 -15.76
CA SER A 887 -7.29 -1.79 -15.38
C SER A 887 -7.40 -2.76 -16.56
N GLY A 888 -7.43 -2.24 -17.80
CA GLY A 888 -7.71 -3.04 -19.00
C GLY A 888 -9.17 -3.51 -19.14
N LEU A 889 -10.09 -3.00 -18.33
CA LEU A 889 -11.51 -3.38 -18.35
C LEU A 889 -12.42 -2.39 -19.09
N GLY A 890 -12.02 -1.12 -19.22
CA GLY A 890 -12.91 -0.07 -19.74
C GLY A 890 -13.41 -0.31 -21.18
N LEU A 891 -12.53 -0.75 -22.07
CA LEU A 891 -12.88 -0.99 -23.48
C LEU A 891 -13.70 -2.28 -23.69
N SER A 892 -13.45 -3.33 -22.90
CA SER A 892 -14.26 -4.56 -22.95
C SER A 892 -15.68 -4.31 -22.47
N ILE A 893 -15.85 -3.51 -21.40
CA ILE A 893 -17.17 -3.07 -20.92
C ILE A 893 -17.88 -2.20 -21.97
N CYS A 894 -17.18 -1.27 -22.63
CA CYS A 894 -17.79 -0.46 -23.70
C CYS A 894 -18.33 -1.34 -24.82
N LYS A 895 -17.56 -2.35 -25.26
CA LYS A 895 -18.00 -3.29 -26.29
C LYS A 895 -19.27 -4.04 -25.88
N GLN A 896 -19.27 -4.61 -24.68
CA GLN A 896 -20.41 -5.35 -24.15
C GLN A 896 -21.67 -4.49 -23.98
N LEU A 897 -21.53 -3.25 -23.47
CA LEU A 897 -22.66 -2.33 -23.33
C LEU A 897 -23.23 -1.90 -24.68
N VAL A 898 -22.37 -1.61 -25.67
CA VAL A 898 -22.82 -1.28 -27.03
C VAL A 898 -23.55 -2.47 -27.65
N GLU A 899 -23.04 -3.69 -27.49
CA GLU A 899 -23.70 -4.91 -27.97
C GLU A 899 -25.05 -5.15 -27.29
N LEU A 900 -25.15 -4.94 -25.96
CA LEU A 900 -26.41 -5.00 -25.21
C LEU A 900 -27.42 -3.95 -25.69
N MET A 901 -26.96 -2.75 -26.06
CA MET A 901 -27.81 -1.70 -26.63
C MET A 901 -28.17 -1.94 -28.12
N GLY A 902 -27.82 -3.11 -28.67
CA GLY A 902 -28.13 -3.50 -30.05
C GLY A 902 -27.22 -2.85 -31.11
N GLY A 903 -26.04 -2.38 -30.69
CA GLY A 903 -25.07 -1.66 -31.50
C GLY A 903 -23.83 -2.45 -31.87
N SER A 904 -22.89 -1.80 -32.56
CA SER A 904 -21.54 -2.34 -32.78
C SER A 904 -20.47 -1.27 -32.57
N ILE A 905 -19.31 -1.65 -32.02
CA ILE A 905 -18.16 -0.78 -31.79
C ILE A 905 -17.00 -1.17 -32.71
N ARG A 906 -16.26 -0.19 -33.21
CA ARG A 906 -15.11 -0.35 -34.12
C ARG A 906 -13.99 0.61 -33.74
N LEU A 907 -12.76 0.19 -34.04
CA LEU A 907 -11.55 0.96 -33.83
C LEU A 907 -10.88 1.24 -35.18
N ALA A 908 -10.45 2.47 -35.39
CA ALA A 908 -9.55 2.85 -36.48
C ALA A 908 -8.38 3.62 -35.87
N SER A 909 -7.18 3.03 -35.88
CA SER A 909 -5.99 3.66 -35.33
C SER A 909 -4.73 3.19 -36.06
N ALA A 910 -3.72 4.05 -36.08
CA ALA A 910 -2.38 3.74 -36.57
C ALA A 910 -1.35 4.37 -35.62
N ALA A 911 -0.23 3.69 -35.38
CA ALA A 911 0.82 4.19 -34.49
C ALA A 911 1.31 5.59 -34.92
N GLY A 912 1.30 6.53 -33.98
CA GLY A 912 1.69 7.94 -34.16
C GLY A 912 0.66 8.84 -34.84
N GLN A 913 -0.52 8.33 -35.21
CA GLN A 913 -1.55 9.07 -35.97
C GLN A 913 -2.88 9.24 -35.20
N GLY A 914 -2.89 8.97 -33.90
CA GLY A 914 -4.09 9.04 -33.07
C GLY A 914 -5.02 7.83 -33.17
N CYS A 915 -6.11 7.89 -32.43
CA CYS A 915 -7.09 6.81 -32.36
C CYS A 915 -8.52 7.34 -32.59
N ARG A 916 -9.32 6.58 -33.35
CA ARG A 916 -10.75 6.83 -33.53
C ARG A 916 -11.53 5.60 -33.12
N VAL A 917 -12.32 5.72 -32.06
CA VAL A 917 -13.30 4.72 -31.66
C VAL A 917 -14.67 5.15 -32.16
N SER A 918 -15.35 4.26 -32.88
CA SER A 918 -16.67 4.53 -33.46
C SER A 918 -17.67 3.49 -32.98
N PHE A 919 -18.85 3.90 -32.53
CA PHE A 919 -19.92 2.97 -32.21
C PHE A 919 -21.26 3.46 -32.71
N GLU A 920 -22.13 2.50 -33.00
CA GLU A 920 -23.41 2.74 -33.66
C GLU A 920 -24.57 2.28 -32.78
N LEU A 921 -25.61 3.10 -32.65
CA LEU A 921 -26.83 2.79 -31.91
C LEU A 921 -28.06 3.11 -32.74
N THR A 922 -29.05 2.23 -32.73
CA THR A 922 -30.37 2.49 -33.32
C THR A 922 -31.34 2.86 -32.21
N LEU A 923 -31.71 4.13 -32.13
CA LEU A 923 -32.48 4.69 -31.02
C LEU A 923 -33.87 5.15 -31.48
N PRO A 924 -34.95 4.71 -30.81
CA PRO A 924 -36.26 5.34 -30.95
C PRO A 924 -36.20 6.80 -30.50
N TRP A 925 -36.99 7.67 -31.11
CA TRP A 925 -37.11 9.06 -30.67
C TRP A 925 -38.56 9.53 -30.68
N GLN A 926 -38.84 10.51 -29.84
CA GLN A 926 -40.11 11.21 -29.77
C GLN A 926 -39.88 12.73 -29.90
N PRO A 927 -40.84 13.47 -30.52
CA PRO A 927 -40.79 14.92 -30.53
C PRO A 927 -40.91 15.45 -29.08
N ASP A 928 -40.17 16.51 -28.79
CA ASP A 928 -40.25 17.21 -27.50
C ASP A 928 -41.66 17.80 -27.34
N GLU A 929 -42.49 17.23 -26.46
CA GLU A 929 -43.78 17.84 -26.09
C GLU A 929 -43.53 18.87 -24.98
N ASP A 930 -44.01 20.09 -25.21
CA ASP A 930 -43.83 21.29 -24.38
C ASP A 930 -44.01 21.04 -22.88
N GLU A 931 -42.90 20.93 -22.13
CA GLU A 931 -42.85 21.38 -20.73
C GLU A 931 -42.15 22.74 -20.65
N PRO A 932 -42.61 23.68 -19.80
CA PRO A 932 -42.24 25.08 -19.89
C PRO A 932 -40.76 25.30 -19.59
N GLN A 933 -40.08 25.95 -20.54
CA GLN A 933 -38.77 26.57 -20.37
C GLN A 933 -38.82 27.60 -19.23
N HIS A 934 -38.36 27.23 -18.03
CA HIS A 934 -37.88 28.23 -17.08
C HIS A 934 -36.46 28.64 -17.46
N ALA A 935 -36.39 29.81 -18.08
CA ALA A 935 -35.17 30.53 -18.41
C ALA A 935 -34.27 30.76 -17.19
N LEU A 936 -32.96 30.70 -17.44
CA LEU A 936 -31.88 31.22 -16.60
C LEU A 936 -32.28 32.53 -15.90
N GLN A 937 -32.50 32.48 -14.59
CA GLN A 937 -32.52 33.67 -13.74
C GLN A 937 -31.51 33.52 -12.60
N GLY A 938 -30.62 34.52 -12.57
CA GLY A 938 -29.61 34.91 -11.60
C GLY A 938 -29.52 34.20 -10.24
N ALA A 939 -28.26 33.97 -9.86
CA ALA A 939 -27.80 33.78 -8.50
C ALA A 939 -28.63 34.58 -7.48
N THR A 940 -29.41 33.88 -6.67
CA THR A 940 -30.05 34.43 -5.47
C THR A 940 -29.80 33.48 -4.31
N ALA A 941 -29.44 34.06 -3.16
CA ALA A 941 -28.97 33.37 -1.96
C ALA A 941 -29.93 32.24 -1.53
N VAL A 942 -29.37 31.05 -1.31
CA VAL A 942 -30.10 29.88 -0.82
C VAL A 942 -30.49 30.12 0.64
N ALA A 943 -31.78 29.95 0.96
CA ALA A 943 -32.25 29.89 2.34
C ALA A 943 -31.99 28.47 2.84
N GLY A 944 -31.41 28.33 4.04
CA GLY A 944 -31.05 27.03 4.61
C GLY A 944 -32.26 26.12 4.79
N LEU A 945 -32.10 24.85 4.42
CA LEU A 945 -33.12 23.79 4.55
C LEU A 945 -32.78 22.96 5.79
N ASN A 946 -33.77 22.48 6.53
CA ASN A 946 -33.60 21.51 7.61
C ASN A 946 -33.79 20.10 7.06
N VAL A 947 -32.71 19.35 6.93
CA VAL A 947 -32.66 18.01 6.32
C VAL A 947 -32.48 16.95 7.40
N LEU A 948 -33.43 16.01 7.50
CA LEU A 948 -33.28 14.83 8.35
C LEU A 948 -32.51 13.75 7.58
N ILE A 949 -31.39 13.29 8.12
CA ILE A 949 -30.50 12.31 7.51
C ILE A 949 -30.60 11.00 8.29
N VAL A 950 -30.89 9.91 7.61
CA VAL A 950 -31.01 8.58 8.20
C VAL A 950 -30.02 7.65 7.52
N ASP A 951 -29.04 7.15 8.26
CA ASP A 951 -28.05 6.18 7.77
C ASP A 951 -27.68 5.27 8.95
N ASP A 952 -27.47 3.98 8.72
CA ASP A 952 -27.06 3.05 9.78
C ASP A 952 -25.55 3.11 10.06
N VAL A 953 -24.79 3.73 9.14
CA VAL A 953 -23.35 3.96 9.26
C VAL A 953 -23.11 5.43 9.63
N SER A 954 -22.63 5.66 10.86
CA SER A 954 -22.43 7.01 11.43
C SER A 954 -21.52 7.90 10.61
N THR A 955 -20.49 7.36 9.95
CA THR A 955 -19.58 8.13 9.11
C THR A 955 -20.25 8.70 7.86
N ASN A 956 -21.17 7.96 7.22
CA ASN A 956 -21.92 8.45 6.06
C ASN A 956 -22.85 9.60 6.46
N GLY A 957 -23.53 9.46 7.60
CA GLY A 957 -24.42 10.47 8.15
C GLY A 957 -23.70 11.78 8.49
N LEU A 958 -22.54 11.68 9.15
CA LEU A 958 -21.70 12.82 9.52
C LEU A 958 -21.12 13.54 8.30
N VAL A 959 -20.66 12.80 7.28
CA VAL A 959 -20.14 13.40 6.03
C VAL A 959 -21.24 14.17 5.31
N LEU A 960 -22.44 13.60 5.18
CA LEU A 960 -23.56 14.25 4.50
C LEU A 960 -24.04 15.49 5.28
N GLU A 961 -24.03 15.44 6.61
CA GLU A 961 -24.32 16.58 7.48
C GLU A 961 -23.33 17.74 7.26
N GLN A 962 -22.02 17.45 7.18
CA GLN A 962 -20.99 18.45 6.88
C GLN A 962 -21.11 19.02 5.46
N GLN A 963 -21.42 18.19 4.46
CA GLN A 963 -21.66 18.63 3.09
C GLN A 963 -22.89 19.57 3.00
N LEU A 964 -23.97 19.25 3.72
CA LEU A 964 -25.17 20.11 3.81
C LEU A 964 -24.88 21.44 4.52
N LEU A 965 -24.09 21.40 5.60
CA LEU A 965 -23.66 22.60 6.32
C LEU A 965 -22.86 23.55 5.42
N ARG A 966 -21.93 23.01 4.61
CA ARG A 966 -21.16 23.79 3.62
C ARG A 966 -22.03 24.41 2.52
N LEU A 967 -23.14 23.75 2.16
CA LEU A 967 -24.12 24.28 1.20
C LEU A 967 -25.11 25.29 1.82
N GLY A 968 -24.98 25.58 3.13
CA GLY A 968 -25.83 26.52 3.85
C GLY A 968 -27.14 25.92 4.39
N HIS A 969 -27.27 24.60 4.40
CA HIS A 969 -28.40 23.86 4.95
C HIS A 969 -28.06 23.28 6.34
N ARG A 970 -29.07 22.91 7.13
CA ARG A 970 -28.91 22.24 8.43
C ARG A 970 -29.24 20.76 8.27
N GLY A 971 -28.28 19.88 8.52
CA GLY A 971 -28.51 18.44 8.64
C GLY A 971 -28.88 18.05 10.08
N THR A 972 -29.65 17.00 10.26
CA THR A 972 -29.82 16.31 11.54
C THR A 972 -29.70 14.82 11.29
N TYR A 973 -28.62 14.20 11.75
CA TYR A 973 -28.38 12.77 11.58
C TYR A 973 -29.05 11.91 12.66
N VAL A 974 -29.62 10.78 12.25
CA VAL A 974 -30.17 9.73 13.10
C VAL A 974 -29.76 8.35 12.57
N SER A 975 -29.45 7.41 13.47
CA SER A 975 -28.80 6.15 13.12
C SER A 975 -29.72 4.99 12.72
N ASN A 976 -31.05 5.18 12.76
CA ASN A 976 -32.00 4.13 12.38
C ASN A 976 -33.40 4.69 12.06
N GLY A 977 -34.18 3.92 11.28
CA GLY A 977 -35.52 4.33 10.84
C GLY A 977 -36.52 4.60 11.98
N LYS A 978 -36.41 3.92 13.13
CA LYS A 978 -37.32 4.16 14.27
C LYS A 978 -37.05 5.52 14.93
N ALA A 979 -35.78 5.85 15.15
CA ALA A 979 -35.35 7.16 15.64
C ALA A 979 -35.70 8.27 14.63
N ALA A 980 -35.60 7.99 13.32
CA ALA A 980 -36.02 8.92 12.28
C ALA A 980 -37.53 9.21 12.31
N LEU A 981 -38.36 8.19 12.47
CA LEU A 981 -39.81 8.39 12.58
C LEU A 981 -40.15 9.21 13.83
N GLN A 982 -39.51 8.94 14.97
CA GLN A 982 -39.69 9.73 16.19
C GLN A 982 -39.22 11.18 16.04
N ALA A 983 -38.05 11.40 15.43
CA ALA A 983 -37.51 12.73 15.18
C ALA A 983 -38.42 13.52 14.23
N TRP A 984 -38.89 12.89 13.15
CA TRP A 984 -39.83 13.49 12.21
C TRP A 984 -41.18 13.84 12.87
N GLU A 985 -41.68 13.01 13.80
CA GLU A 985 -42.90 13.31 14.54
C GLU A 985 -42.76 14.47 15.54
N GLN A 986 -41.54 14.71 16.03
CA GLN A 986 -41.25 15.72 17.07
C GLN A 986 -40.69 17.03 16.52
N GLY A 987 -40.13 17.02 15.31
CA GLY A 987 -39.44 18.15 14.68
C GLY A 987 -40.04 18.58 13.34
N HIS A 988 -39.56 19.71 12.82
CA HIS A 988 -39.92 20.20 11.49
C HIS A 988 -38.74 20.06 10.53
N PHE A 989 -38.92 19.29 9.46
CA PHE A 989 -37.91 19.03 8.43
C PHE A 989 -38.46 19.33 7.04
N ASP A 990 -37.62 19.96 6.22
CA ASP A 990 -37.94 20.34 4.85
C ASP A 990 -37.65 19.19 3.86
N VAL A 991 -36.71 18.29 4.20
CA VAL A 991 -36.32 17.14 3.37
C VAL A 991 -35.92 15.97 4.29
N LEU A 992 -36.30 14.75 3.93
CA LEU A 992 -35.81 13.51 4.54
C LEU A 992 -34.90 12.78 3.57
N VAL A 993 -33.63 12.59 3.92
CA VAL A 993 -32.68 11.74 3.19
C VAL A 993 -32.50 10.45 3.99
N THR A 994 -32.85 9.30 3.43
CA THR A 994 -32.80 8.02 4.16
C THR A 994 -32.04 6.96 3.38
N ASP A 995 -31.18 6.21 4.05
CA ASP A 995 -30.61 5.00 3.47
C ASP A 995 -31.75 4.04 3.13
N CYS A 996 -31.74 3.51 1.91
CA CYS A 996 -32.72 2.55 1.46
C CYS A 996 -32.64 1.23 2.24
N ASN A 997 -31.47 0.87 2.75
CA ASN A 997 -31.20 -0.46 3.29
C ASN A 997 -30.59 -0.40 4.70
N MET A 998 -31.45 -0.32 5.72
CA MET A 998 -31.06 -0.25 7.14
C MET A 998 -31.64 -1.43 7.95
N PRO A 999 -30.94 -1.92 8.98
CA PRO A 999 -31.44 -2.97 9.86
C PRO A 999 -32.69 -2.52 10.67
N HIS A 1000 -33.54 -3.50 10.99
CA HIS A 1000 -34.83 -3.35 11.69
C HIS A 1000 -35.93 -2.61 10.89
N MET A 1001 -35.71 -1.35 10.52
CA MET A 1001 -36.64 -0.55 9.71
C MET A 1001 -35.88 0.02 8.52
N ASP A 1002 -36.11 -0.57 7.35
CA ASP A 1002 -35.50 -0.12 6.09
C ASP A 1002 -36.08 1.23 5.63
N GLY A 1003 -35.36 1.93 4.76
CA GLY A 1003 -35.78 3.25 4.27
C GLY A 1003 -37.14 3.22 3.56
N TYR A 1004 -37.47 2.09 2.92
CA TYR A 1004 -38.77 1.87 2.29
C TYR A 1004 -39.91 1.80 3.31
N ALA A 1005 -39.73 1.08 4.42
CA ALA A 1005 -40.69 1.02 5.51
C ALA A 1005 -40.81 2.37 6.22
N LEU A 1006 -39.71 3.08 6.42
CA LEU A 1006 -39.72 4.44 6.95
C LEU A 1006 -40.56 5.36 6.05
N ALA A 1007 -40.30 5.37 4.74
CA ALA A 1007 -41.06 6.18 3.78
C ALA A 1007 -42.56 5.85 3.81
N ARG A 1008 -42.94 4.56 3.80
CA ARG A 1008 -44.34 4.14 3.93
C ARG A 1008 -44.99 4.61 5.23
N ASN A 1009 -44.27 4.52 6.35
CA ASN A 1009 -44.77 4.97 7.66
C ASN A 1009 -44.96 6.50 7.70
N VAL A 1010 -44.02 7.26 7.15
CA VAL A 1010 -44.12 8.73 7.02
C VAL A 1010 -45.33 9.09 6.14
N ARG A 1011 -45.49 8.45 4.97
CA ARG A 1011 -46.65 8.68 4.09
C ARG A 1011 -47.98 8.33 4.75
N ALA A 1012 -48.06 7.22 5.47
CA ALA A 1012 -49.27 6.83 6.20
C ALA A 1012 -49.60 7.83 7.32
N ALA A 1013 -48.59 8.34 8.04
CA ALA A 1013 -48.75 9.36 9.06
C ALA A 1013 -49.16 10.73 8.50
N GLU A 1014 -48.58 11.14 7.36
CA GLU A 1014 -48.98 12.35 6.64
C GLU A 1014 -50.46 12.29 6.22
N GLN A 1015 -50.89 11.17 5.64
CA GLN A 1015 -52.29 10.96 5.24
C GLN A 1015 -53.24 10.93 6.45
N ALA A 1016 -52.87 10.22 7.53
CA ALA A 1016 -53.71 10.12 8.72
C ALA A 1016 -53.85 11.45 9.48
N ARG A 1017 -52.81 12.30 9.44
CA ARG A 1017 -52.76 13.59 10.15
C ARG A 1017 -53.07 14.80 9.27
N GLY A 1018 -53.27 14.61 7.96
CA GLY A 1018 -53.50 15.68 7.00
C GLY A 1018 -52.31 16.64 6.83
N LEU A 1019 -51.08 16.14 7.02
CA LEU A 1019 -49.86 16.94 6.88
C LEU A 1019 -49.44 17.10 5.42
N PRO A 1020 -48.76 18.20 5.05
CA PRO A 1020 -48.17 18.33 3.72
C PRO A 1020 -47.09 17.26 3.51
N ARG A 1021 -46.99 16.77 2.27
CA ARG A 1021 -46.03 15.74 1.88
C ARG A 1021 -44.61 16.29 1.94
N ILE A 1022 -43.75 15.72 2.79
CA ILE A 1022 -42.33 16.07 2.81
C ILE A 1022 -41.60 15.40 1.62
N PRO A 1023 -40.64 16.06 0.98
CA PRO A 1023 -39.69 15.42 0.07
C PRO A 1023 -38.90 14.31 0.79
N ILE A 1024 -38.98 13.08 0.30
CA ILE A 1024 -38.19 11.94 0.78
C ILE A 1024 -37.25 11.49 -0.34
N ILE A 1025 -35.95 11.54 -0.07
CA ILE A 1025 -34.90 11.12 -1.00
C ILE A 1025 -34.26 9.84 -0.49
N GLY A 1026 -34.32 8.77 -1.28
CA GLY A 1026 -33.59 7.54 -0.98
C GLY A 1026 -32.09 7.75 -1.18
N TYR A 1027 -31.25 7.25 -0.29
CA TYR A 1027 -29.79 7.23 -0.42
C TYR A 1027 -29.34 5.78 -0.50
N THR A 1028 -28.69 5.34 -1.57
CA THR A 1028 -28.36 3.90 -1.76
C THR A 1028 -26.96 3.67 -2.30
N ALA A 1029 -26.31 2.58 -1.88
CA ALA A 1029 -25.04 2.10 -2.43
C ALA A 1029 -25.21 1.20 -3.68
N ARG A 1030 -26.45 0.82 -4.02
CA ARG A 1030 -26.77 -0.06 -5.16
C ARG A 1030 -27.25 0.77 -6.35
N ALA A 1031 -26.61 0.61 -7.51
CA ALA A 1031 -27.06 1.19 -8.76
C ALA A 1031 -27.73 0.10 -9.60
N LEU A 1032 -29.08 0.09 -9.69
CA LEU A 1032 -29.89 -0.74 -10.59
C LEU A 1032 -31.32 -0.16 -10.72
N ALA A 1033 -31.97 -0.41 -11.86
CA ALA A 1033 -33.32 0.02 -12.26
C ALA A 1033 -34.43 -0.26 -11.22
N ASP A 1034 -34.35 -1.41 -10.56
CA ASP A 1034 -35.33 -1.89 -9.57
C ASP A 1034 -35.43 -0.98 -8.34
N GLU A 1035 -34.33 -0.32 -7.97
CA GLU A 1035 -34.28 0.50 -6.76
C GLU A 1035 -35.17 1.74 -6.91
N LYS A 1036 -35.14 2.37 -8.09
CA LYS A 1036 -35.98 3.54 -8.39
C LYS A 1036 -37.47 3.18 -8.35
N GLN A 1037 -37.85 2.03 -8.92
CA GLN A 1037 -39.24 1.55 -8.86
C GLN A 1037 -39.69 1.23 -7.43
N ARG A 1038 -38.82 0.59 -6.62
CA ARG A 1038 -39.10 0.29 -5.21
C ARG A 1038 -39.21 1.56 -4.35
N CYS A 1039 -38.36 2.56 -4.59
CA CYS A 1039 -38.42 3.86 -3.92
C CYS A 1039 -39.71 4.60 -4.25
N GLN A 1040 -40.10 4.65 -5.53
CA GLN A 1040 -41.36 5.25 -5.96
C GLN A 1040 -42.58 4.51 -5.37
N ALA A 1041 -42.58 3.19 -5.38
CA ALA A 1041 -43.65 2.37 -4.77
C ALA A 1041 -43.76 2.56 -3.24
N ALA A 1042 -42.64 2.87 -2.58
CA ALA A 1042 -42.61 3.19 -1.15
C ALA A 1042 -43.01 4.65 -0.83
N GLY A 1043 -43.21 5.49 -1.87
CA GLY A 1043 -43.62 6.89 -1.73
C GLY A 1043 -42.46 7.89 -1.60
N MET A 1044 -41.23 7.52 -2.00
CA MET A 1044 -40.09 8.43 -2.10
C MET A 1044 -40.16 9.27 -3.38
N ASP A 1045 -39.59 10.48 -3.35
CA ASP A 1045 -39.69 11.49 -4.41
C ASP A 1045 -38.45 11.53 -5.31
N ASP A 1046 -37.27 11.15 -4.79
CA ASP A 1046 -36.04 11.03 -5.59
C ASP A 1046 -35.07 9.97 -5.01
N LEU A 1047 -34.01 9.65 -5.75
CA LEU A 1047 -32.97 8.67 -5.37
C LEU A 1047 -31.57 9.24 -5.62
N MET A 1048 -30.73 9.19 -4.58
CA MET A 1048 -29.31 9.54 -4.61
C MET A 1048 -28.45 8.28 -4.44
N ILE A 1049 -27.38 8.19 -5.23
CA ILE A 1049 -26.44 7.06 -5.20
C ILE A 1049 -25.19 7.46 -4.41
N LYS A 1050 -24.71 6.56 -3.54
CA LYS A 1050 -23.45 6.69 -2.77
C LYS A 1050 -22.26 6.36 -3.69
N PRO A 1051 -21.18 7.17 -3.74
CA PRO A 1051 -20.97 8.44 -3.03
C PRO A 1051 -21.60 9.63 -3.77
N ILE A 1052 -22.09 10.63 -3.01
CA ILE A 1052 -22.56 11.90 -3.57
C ILE A 1052 -21.50 12.99 -3.40
N VAL A 1053 -21.11 13.59 -4.54
CA VAL A 1053 -20.23 14.77 -4.60
C VAL A 1053 -21.02 16.05 -4.32
N LEU A 1054 -20.36 17.06 -3.76
CA LEU A 1054 -20.97 18.30 -3.27
C LEU A 1054 -21.83 19.01 -4.35
N GLU A 1055 -21.38 19.02 -5.61
CA GLU A 1055 -22.11 19.62 -6.73
C GLU A 1055 -23.42 18.90 -7.06
N ARG A 1056 -23.45 17.56 -6.94
CA ARG A 1056 -24.67 16.79 -7.18
C ARG A 1056 -25.67 16.97 -6.05
N LEU A 1057 -25.18 17.06 -4.80
CA LEU A 1057 -26.02 17.39 -3.64
C LEU A 1057 -26.65 18.78 -3.79
N ARG A 1058 -25.89 19.77 -4.27
CA ARG A 1058 -26.38 21.11 -4.60
C ARG A 1058 -27.46 21.11 -5.67
N GLU A 1059 -27.29 20.30 -6.72
CA GLU A 1059 -28.25 20.17 -7.81
C GLU A 1059 -29.58 19.53 -7.35
N VAL A 1060 -29.52 18.45 -6.55
CA VAL A 1060 -30.71 17.75 -6.04
C VAL A 1060 -31.49 18.63 -5.08
N LEU A 1061 -30.81 19.32 -4.15
CA LEU A 1061 -31.46 20.24 -3.22
C LEU A 1061 -31.97 21.52 -3.91
N GLY A 1062 -31.29 21.96 -4.96
CA GLY A 1062 -31.70 23.11 -5.78
C GLY A 1062 -33.03 22.91 -6.51
N LYS A 1063 -33.45 21.66 -6.77
CA LYS A 1063 -34.72 21.31 -7.43
C LYS A 1063 -35.95 21.40 -6.50
N LEU A 1064 -35.77 21.61 -5.20
CA LEU A 1064 -36.83 21.46 -4.18
C LEU A 1064 -37.57 22.76 -3.76
N LYS A 1065 -37.43 23.91 -4.44
CA LYS A 1065 -38.24 25.13 -4.22
C LYS A 1065 -39.33 25.27 -5.31
N ALA A 1066 -40.62 25.59 -5.10
CA ALA A 1066 -41.50 25.89 -3.96
C ALA A 1066 -42.98 25.72 -4.42
N PRO A 1067 -44.02 25.73 -3.53
CA PRO A 1067 -44.60 27.01 -3.12
C PRO A 1067 -45.10 27.09 -1.65
N GLY A 1068 -44.74 28.20 -0.99
CA GLY A 1068 -45.56 28.86 0.04
C GLY A 1068 -45.34 28.43 1.50
N LEU A 1069 -44.69 29.30 2.30
CA LEU A 1069 -45.24 29.81 3.57
C LEU A 1069 -44.38 30.96 4.15
N SER A 1070 -45.12 32.02 4.46
CA SER A 1070 -44.89 33.29 5.16
C SER A 1070 -43.76 33.44 6.20
N SER A 1071 -43.09 34.59 6.09
CA SER A 1071 -42.36 35.31 7.14
C SER A 1071 -43.27 35.85 8.26
N SER A 1072 -42.90 35.62 9.53
CA SER A 1072 -43.20 36.42 10.75
C SER A 1072 -42.72 35.56 11.94
N SER A 1073 -41.84 35.96 12.85
CA SER A 1073 -41.91 37.11 13.75
C SER A 1073 -40.58 37.37 14.49
N LEU A 1074 -40.36 38.64 14.84
CA LEU A 1074 -39.22 39.27 15.51
C LEU A 1074 -39.11 39.03 17.04
N ASN A 1075 -37.92 39.38 17.57
CA ASN A 1075 -37.54 39.92 18.92
C ASN A 1075 -36.72 38.96 19.83
N ALA A 1076 -35.39 39.10 19.94
CA ALA A 1076 -34.56 40.05 20.75
C ALA A 1076 -34.31 39.56 22.22
N PRO A 1077 -33.36 40.14 23.00
CA PRO A 1077 -31.96 39.70 23.13
C PRO A 1077 -31.54 39.38 24.59
N LEU A 1078 -30.59 38.47 24.85
CA LEU A 1078 -29.94 38.37 26.17
C LEU A 1078 -28.45 38.01 26.09
N THR A 1079 -27.67 38.85 26.76
CA THR A 1079 -26.21 38.89 27.00
C THR A 1079 -25.63 37.70 27.78
N PRO A 1080 -24.30 37.45 27.72
CA PRO A 1080 -23.63 36.37 28.46
C PRO A 1080 -23.27 36.77 29.92
N PRO A 1081 -23.31 35.85 30.91
CA PRO A 1081 -22.65 36.03 32.20
C PRO A 1081 -21.26 35.35 32.26
N PRO A 1082 -20.43 35.70 33.25
CA PRO A 1082 -18.97 35.71 33.14
C PRO A 1082 -18.29 34.41 33.57
N ALA A 1083 -17.07 34.21 33.06
CA ALA A 1083 -16.15 33.14 33.44
C ALA A 1083 -15.70 33.25 34.91
N PRO A 1084 -15.47 32.12 35.60
CA PRO A 1084 -14.47 32.02 36.64
C PRO A 1084 -13.17 31.39 36.11
N ALA A 1085 -12.04 31.88 36.62
CA ALA A 1085 -10.71 31.26 36.55
C ALA A 1085 -10.20 31.10 38.00
N PRO A 1086 -9.03 30.50 38.22
CA PRO A 1086 -8.64 29.11 37.93
C PRO A 1086 -8.20 28.40 39.23
N ASP A 1087 -8.30 27.08 39.30
CA ASP A 1087 -7.56 26.29 40.31
C ASP A 1087 -6.91 25.06 39.65
N ALA A 1088 -5.71 24.76 40.15
CA ALA A 1088 -4.69 23.93 39.54
C ALA A 1088 -4.83 22.41 39.81
N GLU A 1089 -4.04 21.65 39.03
CA GLU A 1089 -3.63 20.24 39.21
C GLU A 1089 -4.57 19.12 38.74
N ALA A 1090 -4.39 18.69 37.48
CA ALA A 1090 -4.04 17.31 37.08
C ALA A 1090 -3.99 17.24 35.54
N ALA A 1091 -2.90 16.70 34.98
CA ALA A 1091 -2.74 16.51 33.54
C ALA A 1091 -3.87 15.63 32.97
N ALA A 1092 -4.63 16.16 32.02
CA ALA A 1092 -5.69 15.44 31.33
C ALA A 1092 -5.10 14.27 30.53
N THR A 1093 -5.79 13.13 30.54
CA THR A 1093 -5.33 11.87 29.94
C THR A 1093 -5.59 11.77 28.43
N PHE A 1094 -6.11 12.84 27.82
CA PHE A 1094 -6.42 12.99 26.39
C PHE A 1094 -6.40 14.48 26.03
N ASP A 1095 -6.03 14.79 24.80
CA ASP A 1095 -5.86 16.16 24.33
C ASP A 1095 -7.07 16.56 23.46
N LEU A 1096 -8.02 17.33 24.01
CA LEU A 1096 -9.18 17.85 23.26
C LEU A 1096 -8.85 19.08 22.41
N SER A 1097 -7.58 19.49 22.31
CA SER A 1097 -7.17 20.69 21.58
C SER A 1097 -7.52 20.66 20.08
N TYR A 1098 -7.68 19.48 19.47
CA TYR A 1098 -8.17 19.37 18.08
C TYR A 1098 -9.66 19.77 17.93
N LEU A 1099 -10.45 19.78 19.01
CA LEU A 1099 -11.82 20.30 19.00
C LEU A 1099 -11.88 21.81 19.28
N GLU A 1100 -10.76 22.45 19.64
CA GLU A 1100 -10.71 23.92 19.81
C GLU A 1100 -10.84 24.68 18.47
N GLY A 1101 -10.61 24.01 17.33
CA GLY A 1101 -10.93 24.54 16.01
C GLY A 1101 -12.45 24.75 15.76
N PHE A 1102 -13.32 24.19 16.60
CA PHE A 1102 -14.78 24.27 16.50
C PHE A 1102 -15.40 25.33 17.43
N GLN A 1103 -14.71 26.45 17.66
CA GLN A 1103 -15.13 27.56 18.55
C GLN A 1103 -16.54 28.15 18.29
N ASN A 1104 -17.26 27.73 17.25
CA ASN A 1104 -18.58 28.27 16.89
C ASN A 1104 -19.78 27.37 17.18
N ASP A 1105 -19.63 26.13 17.70
CA ASP A 1105 -20.81 25.30 18.03
C ASP A 1105 -20.66 24.48 19.33
N PRO A 1106 -20.94 25.09 20.51
CA PRO A 1106 -20.85 24.40 21.80
C PRO A 1106 -21.79 23.19 21.92
N GLN A 1107 -22.87 23.11 21.14
CA GLN A 1107 -23.79 21.96 21.15
C GLN A 1107 -23.18 20.72 20.49
N LEU A 1108 -22.31 20.90 19.49
CA LEU A 1108 -21.61 19.81 18.82
C LEU A 1108 -20.58 19.16 19.75
N LYS A 1109 -19.83 19.98 20.50
CA LYS A 1109 -18.87 19.51 21.51
C LYS A 1109 -19.55 18.66 22.58
N GLU A 1110 -20.68 19.14 23.10
CA GLU A 1110 -21.45 18.43 24.14
C GLU A 1110 -22.02 17.09 23.62
N ARG A 1111 -22.52 17.05 22.37
CA ARG A 1111 -23.00 15.81 21.74
C ARG A 1111 -21.90 14.79 21.49
N LEU A 1112 -20.72 15.24 21.04
CA LEU A 1112 -19.56 14.37 20.83
C LEU A 1112 -19.05 13.76 22.15
N LEU A 1113 -19.03 14.56 23.22
CA LEU A 1113 -18.68 14.08 24.56
C LEU A 1113 -19.72 13.08 25.09
N GLN A 1114 -21.02 13.28 24.82
CA GLN A 1114 -22.08 12.34 25.21
C GLN A 1114 -22.00 11.01 24.44
N GLU A 1115 -21.75 11.03 23.13
CA GLU A 1115 -21.56 9.80 22.33
C GLU A 1115 -20.27 9.06 22.73
N LEU A 1116 -19.20 9.79 23.00
CA LEU A 1116 -17.96 9.20 23.50
C LEU A 1116 -18.18 8.51 24.85
N ARG A 1117 -18.87 9.18 25.78
CA ARG A 1117 -19.25 8.62 27.08
C ARG A 1117 -20.03 7.32 26.91
N ARG A 1118 -21.07 7.34 26.06
CA ARG A 1118 -21.92 6.17 25.81
C ARG A 1118 -21.13 4.98 25.28
N ASN A 1119 -20.23 5.20 24.32
CA ASN A 1119 -19.39 4.13 23.77
C ASN A 1119 -18.40 3.57 24.80
N LEU A 1120 -17.76 4.44 25.60
CA LEU A 1120 -16.85 4.01 26.67
C LEU A 1120 -17.57 3.26 27.79
N GLU A 1121 -18.82 3.65 28.14
CA GLU A 1121 -19.65 2.93 29.11
C GLU A 1121 -20.01 1.53 28.61
N GLN A 1122 -20.34 1.38 27.31
CA GLN A 1122 -20.66 0.10 26.69
C GLN A 1122 -19.45 -0.85 26.64
N GLU A 1123 -18.27 -0.33 26.29
CA GLU A 1123 -17.05 -1.14 26.26
C GLU A 1123 -16.56 -1.53 27.66
N ARG A 1124 -16.77 -0.65 28.66
CA ARG A 1124 -16.53 -0.98 30.07
C ARG A 1124 -17.41 -2.14 30.53
N GLU A 1125 -18.70 -2.12 30.16
CA GLU A 1125 -19.65 -3.18 30.55
C GLU A 1125 -19.25 -4.53 29.95
N LEU A 1126 -18.88 -4.55 28.66
CA LEU A 1126 -18.40 -5.74 27.96
C LEU A 1126 -17.12 -6.32 28.58
N LEU A 1127 -16.16 -5.48 28.97
CA LEU A 1127 -14.90 -5.93 29.56
C LEU A 1127 -15.00 -6.27 31.06
N SER A 1128 -16.06 -5.84 31.73
CA SER A 1128 -16.36 -6.15 33.14
C SER A 1128 -17.03 -7.52 33.34
N ALA A 1129 -17.57 -8.12 32.27
CA ALA A 1129 -18.13 -9.47 32.27
C ALA A 1129 -17.01 -10.54 32.20
N PRO A 1130 -17.28 -11.80 32.60
CA PRO A 1130 -16.33 -12.91 32.41
C PRO A 1130 -16.01 -13.05 30.92
N LEU A 1131 -14.73 -12.97 30.57
CA LEU A 1131 -14.28 -13.07 29.18
C LEU A 1131 -14.60 -14.48 28.62
N PRO A 1132 -15.17 -14.60 27.42
CA PRO A 1132 -15.29 -15.89 26.74
C PRO A 1132 -13.89 -16.42 26.36
N ASP A 1133 -13.69 -17.74 26.44
CA ASP A 1133 -12.41 -18.47 26.21
C ASP A 1133 -11.85 -18.40 24.76
N THR A 1134 -12.36 -17.49 23.94
CA THR A 1134 -12.03 -17.38 22.51
C THR A 1134 -11.07 -16.20 22.27
N PRO A 1135 -9.84 -16.44 21.80
CA PRO A 1135 -8.88 -15.39 21.41
C PRO A 1135 -9.44 -14.38 20.41
N GLU A 1136 -10.35 -14.84 19.54
CA GLU A 1136 -11.04 -14.03 18.53
C GLU A 1136 -11.88 -12.91 19.13
N PHE A 1137 -12.49 -13.12 20.31
CA PHE A 1137 -13.26 -12.07 20.99
C PHE A 1137 -12.37 -10.93 21.46
N LEU A 1138 -11.23 -11.25 22.08
CA LEU A 1138 -10.25 -10.27 22.55
C LEU A 1138 -9.63 -9.49 21.39
N GLU A 1139 -9.34 -10.16 20.27
CA GLU A 1139 -8.81 -9.50 19.06
C GLU A 1139 -9.83 -8.53 18.43
N GLN A 1140 -11.09 -8.95 18.32
CA GLN A 1140 -12.18 -8.08 17.83
C GLN A 1140 -12.50 -6.93 18.79
N TRP A 1141 -12.36 -7.15 20.10
CA TRP A 1141 -12.59 -6.12 21.11
C TRP A 1141 -11.46 -5.08 21.08
N VAL A 1142 -10.20 -5.51 21.08
CA VAL A 1142 -9.03 -4.63 20.96
C VAL A 1142 -9.09 -3.81 19.68
N HIS A 1143 -9.40 -4.42 18.54
CA HIS A 1143 -9.51 -3.70 17.26
C HIS A 1143 -10.56 -2.57 17.30
N ARG A 1144 -11.68 -2.79 18.01
CA ARG A 1144 -12.78 -1.82 18.12
C ARG A 1144 -12.44 -0.67 19.06
N VAL A 1145 -11.84 -0.98 20.22
CA VAL A 1145 -11.44 0.01 21.23
C VAL A 1145 -10.21 0.81 20.80
N SER A 1146 -9.28 0.20 20.05
CA SER A 1146 -8.20 0.93 19.38
C SER A 1146 -8.72 1.95 18.37
N GLY A 1147 -9.79 1.62 17.63
CA GLY A 1147 -10.48 2.59 16.76
C GLY A 1147 -11.07 3.77 17.54
N LEU A 1148 -11.66 3.51 18.71
CA LEU A 1148 -12.14 4.56 19.62
C LEU A 1148 -10.98 5.40 20.16
N ALA A 1149 -9.88 4.78 20.56
CA ALA A 1149 -8.68 5.44 21.09
C ALA A 1149 -7.98 6.34 20.06
N CYS A 1150 -8.00 5.97 18.78
CA CYS A 1150 -7.55 6.82 17.68
C CYS A 1150 -8.47 8.02 17.45
N THR A 1151 -9.78 7.84 17.62
CA THR A 1151 -10.77 8.90 17.41
C THR A 1151 -10.65 10.02 18.46
N VAL A 1152 -10.20 9.68 19.67
CA VAL A 1152 -10.03 10.63 20.79
C VAL A 1152 -8.60 10.96 21.13
N ASP A 1153 -7.65 10.49 20.31
CA ASP A 1153 -6.21 10.63 20.52
C ASP A 1153 -5.78 10.34 21.97
N SER A 1154 -6.06 9.11 22.43
CA SER A 1154 -5.67 8.64 23.77
C SER A 1154 -4.52 7.60 23.69
N PRO A 1155 -3.26 8.05 23.81
CA PRO A 1155 -2.10 7.16 23.87
C PRO A 1155 -2.17 6.17 25.04
N ALA A 1156 -2.80 6.57 26.15
CA ALA A 1156 -2.95 5.76 27.34
C ALA A 1156 -3.90 4.56 27.10
N LEU A 1157 -5.03 4.79 26.44
CA LEU A 1157 -5.98 3.71 26.10
C LEU A 1157 -5.40 2.78 25.03
N MET A 1158 -4.72 3.34 24.03
CA MET A 1158 -4.03 2.56 23.00
C MET A 1158 -2.96 1.63 23.59
N ARG A 1159 -2.13 2.16 24.50
CA ARG A 1159 -1.09 1.37 25.17
C ARG A 1159 -1.69 0.26 26.03
N ALA A 1160 -2.74 0.55 26.80
CA ALA A 1160 -3.40 -0.45 27.62
C ALA A 1160 -4.04 -1.58 26.78
N CYS A 1161 -4.58 -1.27 25.59
CA CYS A 1161 -5.13 -2.28 24.67
C CYS A 1161 -4.03 -3.19 24.08
N LEU A 1162 -2.88 -2.62 23.72
CA LEU A 1162 -1.72 -3.38 23.24
C LEU A 1162 -1.11 -4.28 24.31
N ASP A 1163 -1.06 -3.80 25.55
CA ASP A 1163 -0.56 -4.58 26.68
C ASP A 1163 -1.53 -5.73 27.04
N LEU A 1164 -2.85 -5.51 26.94
CA LEU A 1164 -3.86 -6.59 27.05
C LEU A 1164 -3.72 -7.64 25.94
N GLN A 1165 -3.45 -7.21 24.70
CA GLN A 1165 -3.24 -8.12 23.57
C GLN A 1165 -1.99 -8.99 23.76
N ARG A 1166 -0.91 -8.45 24.33
CA ARG A 1166 0.33 -9.22 24.62
C ARG A 1166 0.12 -10.21 25.75
N ALA A 1167 -0.65 -9.84 26.77
CA ALA A 1167 -0.92 -10.69 27.93
C ALA A 1167 -1.74 -11.95 27.62
N THR A 1168 -2.37 -12.03 26.44
CA THR A 1168 -3.06 -13.25 25.96
C THR A 1168 -2.13 -14.46 25.85
N HIS A 1169 -0.82 -14.24 25.67
CA HIS A 1169 0.19 -15.29 25.57
C HIS A 1169 0.98 -15.53 26.87
N GLU A 1170 0.72 -14.75 27.94
CA GLU A 1170 1.50 -14.74 29.18
C GLU A 1170 0.79 -15.40 30.38
N GLY A 1171 -0.48 -15.81 30.22
CA GLY A 1171 -1.27 -16.57 31.19
C GLY A 1171 -2.42 -15.79 31.85
N GLU A 1172 -3.38 -16.50 32.47
CA GLU A 1172 -4.62 -15.90 33.03
C GLU A 1172 -4.37 -14.77 34.03
N GLN A 1173 -3.35 -14.88 34.89
CA GLN A 1173 -3.05 -13.84 35.88
C GLN A 1173 -2.54 -12.53 35.24
N ALA A 1174 -1.78 -12.62 34.15
CA ALA A 1174 -1.30 -11.45 33.41
C ALA A 1174 -2.45 -10.81 32.62
N LEU A 1175 -3.31 -11.63 32.01
CA LEU A 1175 -4.51 -11.18 31.29
C LEU A 1175 -5.47 -10.43 32.22
N GLU A 1176 -5.71 -10.95 33.42
CA GLU A 1176 -6.60 -10.34 34.42
C GLU A 1176 -6.05 -9.02 34.96
N ALA A 1177 -4.72 -8.92 35.16
CA ALA A 1177 -4.05 -7.69 35.58
C ALA A 1177 -4.12 -6.60 34.50
N GLN A 1178 -3.91 -6.96 33.22
CA GLN A 1178 -4.04 -6.00 32.12
C GLN A 1178 -5.49 -5.61 31.85
N ARG A 1179 -6.46 -6.51 32.10
CA ARG A 1179 -7.89 -6.19 32.05
C ARG A 1179 -8.25 -5.07 33.04
N HIS A 1180 -7.74 -5.17 34.27
CA HIS A 1180 -7.92 -4.12 35.27
C HIS A 1180 -7.22 -2.80 34.86
N ALA A 1181 -6.04 -2.88 34.23
CA ALA A 1181 -5.35 -1.70 33.74
C ALA A 1181 -6.17 -0.95 32.68
N VAL A 1182 -6.76 -1.67 31.71
CA VAL A 1182 -7.64 -1.10 30.67
C VAL A 1182 -8.90 -0.48 31.28
N LEU A 1183 -9.59 -1.18 32.19
CA LEU A 1183 -10.75 -0.65 32.90
C LEU A 1183 -10.42 0.64 33.66
N SER A 1184 -9.24 0.71 34.30
CA SER A 1184 -8.80 1.91 35.03
C SER A 1184 -8.56 3.12 34.14
N VAL A 1185 -8.21 2.91 32.87
CA VAL A 1185 -8.01 3.98 31.88
C VAL A 1185 -9.36 4.47 31.38
N ILE A 1186 -10.27 3.54 31.06
CA ILE A 1186 -11.65 3.87 30.64
C ILE A 1186 -12.38 4.64 31.75
N GLU A 1187 -12.24 4.25 33.02
CA GLU A 1187 -12.84 4.97 34.16
C GLU A 1187 -12.26 6.36 34.42
N ARG A 1188 -10.98 6.58 34.07
CA ARG A 1188 -10.39 7.93 34.14
C ARG A 1188 -10.92 8.80 33.01
N MET A 1189 -11.01 8.26 31.79
CA MET A 1189 -11.58 8.98 30.65
C MET A 1189 -13.05 9.34 30.85
N LEU A 1190 -13.87 8.43 31.39
CA LEU A 1190 -15.27 8.74 31.73
C LEU A 1190 -15.40 9.87 32.76
N ARG A 1191 -14.53 9.91 33.77
CA ARG A 1191 -14.50 11.00 34.78
C ARG A 1191 -14.05 12.33 34.21
N ASP A 1192 -13.10 12.32 33.29
CA ASP A 1192 -12.61 13.52 32.62
C ASP A 1192 -13.62 14.06 31.59
N ILE A 1193 -14.39 13.18 30.92
CA ILE A 1193 -15.53 13.58 30.07
C ILE A 1193 -16.61 14.25 30.92
N GLU A 1194 -16.91 13.72 32.12
CA GLU A 1194 -17.85 14.36 33.07
C GLU A 1194 -17.37 15.70 33.63
N ARG A 1195 -16.06 16.01 33.55
CA ARG A 1195 -15.51 17.32 33.91
C ARG A 1195 -15.55 18.33 32.77
N HIS A 1196 -15.70 17.87 31.53
CA HIS A 1196 -15.65 18.69 30.31
C HIS A 1196 -17.00 18.81 29.57
N ALA A 1197 -17.98 17.98 29.92
CA ALA A 1197 -19.41 18.18 29.64
C ALA A 1197 -20.01 19.11 30.70
#